data_AF-A0A968SF85-F1
#
_entry.id   AF-A0A968SF85-F1
#
_cell.length_a   1.000
_cell.length_b   1.000
_cell.length_c   1.000
_cell.angle_alpha   90.00
_cell.angle_beta   90.00
_cell.angle_gamma   90.00
#
_symmetry.space_group_name_H-M   'P 1'
#
loop_
_entity.id
_entity.type
_entity.pdbx_description
1 polymer ?
#
loop_
_entity_poly.entity_id
_entity_poly.type
_entity_poly.pdbx_seq_one_letter_code
_entity_poly.pdbx_strand_id
1 'polypeptide(L)'
;MPNNNLTQAKKTKNDEFYTQYPDIEKEINAYLEYDENTFRGKTVYCNCDDPFESNFFRYFVLNFDRLGLKSLITTSYRPSPIANTQLSLFGDDVTLPVVKGRPKVTANKFIINEVGDFDGDGSFGLKDIAGQLKANKNNDWSPLEGDGDFRSPECVELLQQADIVITNPPFSLFREYVKQIVDHNKKFLIIGNMNAITYKEIFPLIKENRLWLGATNFNTGMYFKVPDNFTYAQTYKFERMRDGKKVSRVPGVCWFTNLDHGRRHQPLPLMNMADNRKFNKKVINSDTAYQKYDNYNAIEVPFTKAIPSDYDGIMGVPISFLDKYSPEQFEIIDMCSSAGGSTTGTVTPNEYGLSISDKRPLLGGKNTYARILLKHKNGISMNESDVIGLKKLVETVSNGLGVLGNHFFEFDVKKIKRTGNAEAEVEKEKIIKRAEGNAASLEIMTRAEVRVKLIQYQEQINLENIFAGSKDLLEGKKVSDIPVDKDWSMRFIDIAKGVSKEEIQAVLSQVLAREIIRPNSYSLKTLEFLKNLTKADFLFMRRLLIISSISQVVYIDKDDCDNGFFDFKYTDVMMFIEMGICRPNINSNIKYNDFTRGAIFEIQLFNNFSKRYQYHGDQNYVSFGVIQLTQIGKELCTVLDLDGNDKQLQIDYFESLKIYLKSKNIIEIE
;
A
#
# COMPACT_ATOMS: atom_id res chain seq x y z
N MET A 1 41.79 2.85 -20.09
CA MET A 1 41.84 1.54 -20.78
C MET A 1 40.42 1.17 -21.21
N PRO A 2 40.16 0.82 -22.48
CA PRO A 2 38.82 0.52 -22.95
C PRO A 2 38.32 -0.78 -22.30
N ASN A 3 37.06 -0.76 -21.90
CA ASN A 3 36.42 -1.77 -21.07
C ASN A 3 36.15 -3.06 -21.88
N ASN A 4 37.17 -3.92 -22.04
CA ASN A 4 37.11 -5.17 -22.81
C ASN A 4 35.97 -6.14 -22.41
N ASN A 5 35.39 -5.97 -21.21
CA ASN A 5 34.27 -6.77 -20.72
C ASN A 5 32.93 -6.45 -21.41
N LEU A 6 32.70 -5.21 -21.86
CA LEU A 6 31.44 -4.83 -22.53
C LEU A 6 31.39 -5.32 -23.99
N THR A 7 32.55 -5.46 -24.64
CA THR A 7 32.65 -5.91 -26.03
C THR A 7 32.54 -7.43 -26.17
N GLN A 8 32.88 -8.20 -25.13
CA GLN A 8 32.69 -9.65 -25.12
C GLN A 8 31.22 -10.05 -24.95
N ALA A 9 30.43 -9.30 -24.18
CA ALA A 9 28.98 -9.55 -24.04
C ALA A 9 28.21 -9.41 -25.36
N LYS A 10 28.74 -8.64 -26.33
CA LYS A 10 28.19 -8.56 -27.69
C LYS A 10 28.46 -9.79 -28.57
N LYS A 11 29.36 -10.70 -28.16
CA LYS A 11 29.84 -11.82 -29.00
C LYS A 11 29.25 -13.18 -28.63
N THR A 12 28.61 -13.34 -27.48
CA THR A 12 28.06 -14.64 -27.06
C THR A 12 26.55 -14.66 -27.24
N LYS A 13 26.10 -15.18 -28.39
CA LYS A 13 24.68 -15.49 -28.68
C LYS A 13 24.23 -16.71 -27.87
N ASN A 14 24.11 -16.58 -26.55
CA ASN A 14 23.45 -17.58 -25.70
C ASN A 14 22.17 -16.93 -25.14
N ASP A 15 21.12 -16.91 -25.95
CA ASP A 15 19.83 -16.28 -25.62
C ASP A 15 18.87 -17.20 -24.84
N GLU A 16 19.32 -18.41 -24.46
CA GLU A 16 18.50 -19.40 -23.74
C GLU A 16 18.54 -19.16 -22.22
N PHE A 17 17.69 -18.23 -21.76
CA PHE A 17 17.52 -17.89 -20.35
C PHE A 17 16.07 -18.10 -19.90
N TYR A 18 15.82 -19.15 -19.10
CA TYR A 18 14.46 -19.44 -18.60
C TYR A 18 14.17 -18.73 -17.30
N THR A 19 13.12 -17.91 -17.30
CA THR A 19 12.61 -17.17 -16.13
C THR A 19 12.02 -18.15 -15.11
N GLN A 20 12.20 -17.90 -13.81
CA GLN A 20 11.69 -18.79 -12.77
C GLN A 20 10.20 -18.54 -12.48
N TYR A 21 9.46 -19.60 -12.17
CA TYR A 21 8.04 -19.51 -11.80
C TYR A 21 7.79 -18.55 -10.61
N PRO A 22 8.55 -18.59 -9.49
CA PRO A 22 8.28 -17.70 -8.36
C PRO A 22 8.49 -16.21 -8.68
N ASP A 23 9.41 -15.89 -9.59
CA ASP A 23 9.62 -14.50 -10.04
C ASP A 23 8.43 -13.98 -10.85
N ILE A 24 7.84 -14.83 -11.70
CA ILE A 24 6.63 -14.51 -12.48
C ILE A 24 5.44 -14.35 -11.54
N GLU A 25 5.22 -15.32 -10.64
CA GLU A 25 4.11 -15.28 -9.70
C GLU A 25 4.13 -14.04 -8.81
N LYS A 26 5.32 -13.71 -8.27
CA LYS A 26 5.50 -12.53 -7.42
C LYS A 26 5.21 -11.23 -8.19
N GLU A 27 5.67 -11.14 -9.44
CA GLU A 27 5.42 -9.97 -10.29
C GLU A 27 3.93 -9.85 -10.63
N ILE A 28 3.28 -10.92 -11.10
CA ILE A 28 1.85 -10.92 -11.46
C ILE A 28 0.95 -10.57 -10.27
N ASN A 29 1.25 -11.11 -9.09
CA ASN A 29 0.46 -10.83 -7.89
C ASN A 29 0.45 -9.35 -7.53
N ALA A 30 1.53 -8.60 -7.81
CA ALA A 30 1.57 -7.16 -7.53
C ALA A 30 0.55 -6.34 -8.36
N TYR A 31 0.21 -6.82 -9.58
CA TYR A 31 -0.84 -6.19 -10.40
C TYR A 31 -2.23 -6.59 -9.90
N LEU A 32 -2.42 -7.86 -9.55
CA LEU A 32 -3.68 -8.35 -8.98
C LEU A 32 -4.02 -7.71 -7.62
N GLU A 33 -3.00 -7.41 -6.81
CA GLU A 33 -3.15 -6.69 -5.54
C GLU A 33 -3.65 -5.24 -5.75
N TYR A 34 -3.30 -4.64 -6.89
CA TYR A 34 -3.70 -3.29 -7.25
C TYR A 34 -5.07 -3.26 -7.96
N ASP A 35 -5.27 -4.14 -8.93
CA ASP A 35 -6.55 -4.36 -9.62
C ASP A 35 -6.76 -5.86 -9.88
N GLU A 36 -7.72 -6.45 -9.16
CA GLU A 36 -8.09 -7.86 -9.27
C GLU A 36 -8.60 -8.24 -10.67
N ASN A 37 -9.02 -7.26 -11.47
CA ASN A 37 -9.54 -7.45 -12.82
C ASN A 37 -8.50 -7.24 -13.92
N THR A 38 -7.22 -7.01 -13.56
CA THR A 38 -6.12 -6.77 -14.52
C THR A 38 -6.13 -7.74 -15.70
N PHE A 39 -6.39 -9.03 -15.45
CA PHE A 39 -6.41 -10.10 -16.47
C PHE A 39 -7.80 -10.64 -16.80
N ARG A 40 -8.85 -10.22 -16.08
CA ARG A 40 -10.20 -10.80 -16.21
C ARG A 40 -10.79 -10.48 -17.59
N GLY A 41 -11.25 -11.52 -18.28
CA GLY A 41 -11.83 -11.46 -19.61
C GLY A 41 -10.83 -11.08 -20.70
N LYS A 42 -9.52 -11.11 -20.42
CA LYS A 42 -8.47 -10.74 -21.37
C LYS A 42 -7.89 -11.94 -22.11
N THR A 43 -7.45 -11.70 -23.34
CA THR A 43 -6.59 -12.62 -24.08
C THR A 43 -5.13 -12.29 -23.83
N VAL A 44 -4.36 -13.25 -23.29
CA VAL A 44 -2.93 -13.09 -23.01
C VAL A 44 -2.11 -13.78 -24.08
N TYR A 45 -1.07 -13.12 -24.60
CA TYR A 45 -0.10 -13.69 -25.53
C TYR A 45 1.28 -13.85 -24.89
N CYS A 46 1.76 -15.11 -24.88
CA CYS A 46 3.02 -15.52 -24.28
C CYS A 46 3.94 -16.17 -25.32
N ASN A 47 4.44 -15.44 -26.31
CA ASN A 47 5.41 -16.01 -27.26
C ASN A 47 6.69 -16.45 -26.52
N CYS A 48 7.26 -17.60 -26.89
CA CYS A 48 8.45 -18.16 -26.23
C CYS A 48 9.22 -19.08 -27.18
N ASP A 49 10.38 -19.59 -26.75
CA ASP A 49 11.14 -20.55 -27.55
C ASP A 49 10.49 -21.94 -27.54
N ASP A 50 10.10 -22.43 -26.36
CA ASP A 50 9.33 -23.66 -26.15
C ASP A 50 8.23 -23.47 -25.09
N PRO A 51 6.94 -23.63 -25.46
CA PRO A 51 5.81 -23.52 -24.53
C PRO A 51 5.85 -24.50 -23.35
N PHE A 52 6.40 -25.71 -23.52
CA PHE A 52 6.47 -26.71 -22.45
C PHE A 52 7.47 -26.34 -21.35
N GLU A 53 8.51 -25.59 -21.70
CA GLU A 53 9.55 -25.14 -20.76
C GLU A 53 9.29 -23.73 -20.23
N SER A 54 8.37 -22.99 -20.87
CA SER A 54 8.02 -21.63 -20.51
C SER A 54 7.24 -21.59 -19.20
N ASN A 55 7.86 -21.05 -18.14
CA ASN A 55 7.16 -20.79 -16.89
C ASN A 55 6.08 -19.70 -17.03
N PHE A 56 6.13 -18.86 -18.07
CA PHE A 56 5.02 -17.95 -18.38
C PHE A 56 3.79 -18.73 -18.83
N PHE A 57 3.94 -19.61 -19.82
CA PHE A 57 2.84 -20.47 -20.27
C PHE A 57 2.30 -21.31 -19.10
N ARG A 58 3.19 -21.97 -18.37
CA ARG A 58 2.82 -22.78 -17.19
C ARG A 58 2.05 -21.97 -16.14
N TYR A 59 2.47 -20.75 -15.83
CA TYR A 59 1.76 -19.91 -14.86
C TYR A 59 0.35 -19.56 -15.35
N PHE A 60 0.21 -19.02 -16.56
CA PHE A 60 -1.08 -18.56 -17.05
C PHE A 60 -2.06 -19.71 -17.31
N VAL A 61 -1.57 -20.86 -17.77
CA VAL A 61 -2.45 -22.02 -18.02
C VAL A 61 -2.94 -22.65 -16.72
N LEU A 62 -2.08 -22.79 -15.70
CA LEU A 62 -2.46 -23.34 -14.40
C LEU A 62 -3.35 -22.39 -13.58
N ASN A 63 -3.31 -21.10 -13.88
CA ASN A 63 -4.11 -20.07 -13.22
C ASN A 63 -5.22 -19.52 -14.12
N PHE A 64 -5.56 -20.19 -15.23
CA PHE A 64 -6.46 -19.67 -16.26
C PHE A 64 -7.81 -19.21 -15.68
N ASP A 65 -8.50 -20.09 -14.93
CA ASP A 65 -9.78 -19.78 -14.30
C ASP A 65 -9.64 -18.80 -13.13
N ARG A 66 -8.57 -18.93 -12.33
CA ARG A 66 -8.31 -18.01 -11.21
C ARG A 66 -8.12 -16.57 -11.67
N LEU A 67 -7.46 -16.38 -12.81
CA LEU A 67 -7.26 -15.08 -13.45
C LEU A 67 -8.48 -14.65 -14.27
N GLY A 68 -9.42 -15.56 -14.52
CA GLY A 68 -10.61 -15.32 -15.34
C GLY A 68 -10.27 -14.98 -16.79
N LEU A 69 -9.24 -15.62 -17.37
CA LEU A 69 -8.81 -15.33 -18.73
C LEU A 69 -9.89 -15.70 -19.75
N LYS A 70 -9.94 -14.94 -20.85
CA LYS A 70 -10.76 -15.32 -22.01
C LYS A 70 -10.03 -16.34 -22.88
N SER A 71 -8.73 -16.14 -23.07
CA SER A 71 -7.90 -17.00 -23.91
C SER A 71 -6.42 -16.81 -23.58
N LEU A 72 -5.62 -17.85 -23.77
CA LEU A 72 -4.17 -17.84 -23.67
C LEU A 72 -3.58 -18.31 -25.00
N ILE A 73 -2.87 -17.41 -25.68
CA ILE A 73 -2.20 -17.67 -26.95
C ILE A 73 -0.71 -17.82 -26.66
N THR A 74 -0.08 -18.82 -27.26
CA THR A 74 1.37 -19.07 -27.13
C THR A 74 1.92 -19.54 -28.46
N THR A 75 3.10 -19.04 -28.85
CA THR A 75 3.87 -19.55 -30.01
C THR A 75 5.25 -20.02 -29.59
N SER A 76 5.84 -20.90 -30.40
CA SER A 76 7.24 -21.37 -30.27
C SER A 76 8.12 -20.78 -31.38
N TYR A 77 9.40 -20.47 -31.11
CA TYR A 77 10.38 -20.03 -32.14
C TYR A 77 11.25 -21.18 -32.68
N ARG A 78 11.44 -22.24 -31.89
CA ARG A 78 12.06 -23.46 -32.39
C ARG A 78 11.00 -24.54 -32.55
N PRO A 79 11.24 -25.53 -33.43
CA PRO A 79 10.56 -26.81 -33.30
C PRO A 79 10.74 -27.31 -31.88
N SER A 80 9.64 -27.50 -31.14
CA SER A 80 9.75 -28.18 -29.85
C SER A 80 10.28 -29.60 -30.12
N PRO A 81 11.32 -30.07 -29.40
CA PRO A 81 11.78 -31.45 -29.47
C PRO A 81 10.66 -32.46 -29.17
N ILE A 82 9.53 -32.01 -28.62
CA ILE A 82 8.37 -32.84 -28.28
C ILE A 82 7.26 -32.70 -29.33
N ALA A 83 7.13 -31.55 -30.00
CA ALA A 83 6.14 -31.37 -31.06
C ALA A 83 6.46 -32.19 -32.33
N ASN A 84 7.74 -32.48 -32.58
CA ASN A 84 8.18 -33.25 -33.75
C ASN A 84 8.72 -34.66 -33.42
N THR A 85 8.78 -35.01 -32.13
CA THR A 85 9.16 -36.34 -31.66
C THR A 85 8.36 -36.66 -30.40
N GLN A 86 7.38 -37.55 -30.50
CA GLN A 86 6.86 -38.38 -29.39
C GLN A 86 6.03 -37.63 -28.31
N LEU A 87 4.84 -38.03 -27.85
CA LEU A 87 4.14 -39.32 -27.71
C LEU A 87 4.98 -40.49 -27.18
N SER A 88 5.99 -40.22 -26.34
CA SER A 88 6.79 -41.26 -25.66
C SER A 88 7.38 -40.81 -24.31
N LEU A 89 6.78 -39.84 -23.62
CA LEU A 89 7.20 -39.43 -22.27
C LEU A 89 6.27 -39.91 -21.15
N PHE A 90 5.24 -40.70 -21.47
CA PHE A 90 4.27 -41.22 -20.48
C PHE A 90 3.70 -42.60 -20.90
N GLY A 91 4.37 -43.68 -20.50
CA GLY A 91 3.82 -45.06 -20.48
C GLY A 91 3.63 -45.75 -21.84
N ASP A 92 3.76 -47.08 -21.82
CA ASP A 92 3.79 -47.98 -22.99
C ASP A 92 2.47 -48.06 -23.80
N ASP A 93 2.62 -48.40 -25.09
CA ASP A 93 1.64 -48.90 -26.10
C ASP A 93 0.49 -47.95 -26.53
N VAL A 94 0.11 -47.77 -27.81
CA VAL A 94 0.02 -48.65 -28.99
C VAL A 94 0.29 -47.83 -30.27
N THR A 95 0.85 -48.50 -31.27
CA THR A 95 1.20 -48.07 -32.64
C THR A 95 0.13 -47.25 -33.40
N LEU A 96 0.50 -46.06 -33.90
CA LEU A 96 -0.20 -45.36 -34.98
C LEU A 96 0.58 -45.49 -36.31
N PRO A 97 -0.09 -45.44 -37.49
CA PRO A 97 0.52 -45.74 -38.78
C PRO A 97 1.55 -44.68 -39.19
N VAL A 98 2.71 -45.15 -39.67
CA VAL A 98 3.81 -44.29 -40.15
C VAL A 98 3.37 -43.52 -41.40
N VAL A 99 3.18 -42.20 -41.27
CA VAL A 99 3.07 -41.29 -42.42
C VAL A 99 4.44 -41.22 -43.10
N LYS A 100 4.51 -41.59 -44.39
CA LYS A 100 5.75 -41.51 -45.19
C LYS A 100 6.13 -40.05 -45.45
N GLY A 101 7.21 -39.60 -44.81
CA GLY A 101 7.85 -38.30 -45.04
C GLY A 101 8.57 -37.82 -43.77
N ARG A 102 9.71 -37.13 -43.90
CA ARG A 102 10.38 -36.51 -42.75
C ARG A 102 9.43 -35.45 -42.16
N PRO A 103 9.06 -35.48 -40.87
CA PRO A 103 8.20 -34.45 -40.28
C PRO A 103 8.80 -33.07 -40.57
N LYS A 104 8.02 -32.15 -41.13
CA LYS A 104 8.46 -30.76 -41.29
C LYS A 104 8.55 -30.16 -39.89
N VAL A 105 9.78 -29.86 -39.51
CA VAL A 105 10.15 -29.40 -38.18
C VAL A 105 9.80 -27.91 -38.07
N THR A 106 8.52 -27.58 -37.89
CA THR A 106 8.01 -26.19 -37.85
C THR A 106 7.68 -25.76 -36.41
N ALA A 107 7.65 -24.44 -36.19
CA ALA A 107 7.16 -23.82 -34.97
C ALA A 107 5.68 -24.14 -34.74
N ASN A 108 5.14 -23.91 -33.54
CA ASN A 108 3.73 -24.21 -33.22
C ASN A 108 3.03 -23.04 -32.56
N LYS A 109 1.71 -23.00 -32.71
CA LYS A 109 0.81 -22.17 -31.92
C LYS A 109 -0.08 -23.03 -31.02
N PHE A 110 -0.40 -22.48 -29.86
CA PHE A 110 -1.30 -23.04 -28.86
C PHE A 110 -2.30 -21.97 -28.48
N ILE A 111 -3.59 -22.29 -28.52
CA ILE A 111 -4.68 -21.41 -28.10
C ILE A 111 -5.50 -22.18 -27.06
N ILE A 112 -5.49 -21.70 -25.82
CA ILE A 112 -6.26 -22.26 -24.72
C ILE A 112 -7.44 -21.32 -24.45
N ASN A 113 -8.66 -21.82 -24.56
CA ASN A 113 -9.89 -21.07 -24.27
C ASN A 113 -10.64 -21.63 -23.05
N GLU A 114 -10.37 -22.87 -22.67
CA GLU A 114 -10.96 -23.52 -21.51
C GLU A 114 -9.93 -24.46 -20.87
N VAL A 115 -10.01 -24.59 -19.55
CA VAL A 115 -9.23 -25.55 -18.78
C VAL A 115 -10.16 -26.39 -17.90
N GLY A 116 -9.69 -27.55 -17.46
CA GLY A 116 -10.49 -28.45 -16.63
C GLY A 116 -9.81 -29.80 -16.44
N ASP A 117 -10.20 -30.51 -15.39
CA ASP A 117 -9.78 -31.90 -15.16
C ASP A 117 -10.32 -32.78 -16.30
N PHE A 118 -9.41 -33.31 -17.12
CA PHE A 118 -9.75 -34.05 -18.34
C PHE A 118 -9.68 -35.56 -18.10
N ASP A 119 -8.79 -36.03 -17.22
CA ASP A 119 -8.67 -37.45 -16.89
C ASP A 119 -9.57 -37.90 -15.72
N GLY A 120 -10.18 -36.94 -15.01
CA GLY A 120 -11.12 -37.18 -13.92
C GLY A 120 -10.44 -37.60 -12.62
N ASP A 121 -9.15 -37.30 -12.44
CA ASP A 121 -8.39 -37.67 -11.24
C ASP A 121 -8.66 -36.76 -10.03
N GLY A 122 -9.45 -35.69 -10.21
CA GLY A 122 -9.79 -34.71 -9.19
C GLY A 122 -8.78 -33.57 -9.05
N SER A 123 -7.77 -33.49 -9.92
CA SER A 123 -6.74 -32.45 -9.94
C SER A 123 -6.52 -31.91 -11.35
N PHE A 124 -6.40 -30.59 -11.49
CA PHE A 124 -6.09 -29.97 -12.78
C PHE A 124 -4.57 -29.73 -12.91
N GLY A 125 -3.99 -30.19 -14.02
CA GLY A 125 -2.58 -30.01 -14.31
C GLY A 125 -2.22 -29.92 -15.80
N LEU A 126 -0.91 -29.93 -16.08
CA LEU A 126 -0.39 -29.86 -17.46
C LEU A 126 -0.73 -31.12 -18.29
N LYS A 127 -1.03 -32.26 -17.64
CA LYS A 127 -1.45 -33.48 -18.32
C LYS A 127 -2.83 -33.33 -18.94
N ASP A 128 -3.76 -32.69 -18.23
CA ASP A 128 -5.10 -32.38 -18.73
C ASP A 128 -5.06 -31.47 -19.95
N ILE A 129 -4.25 -30.41 -19.89
CA ILE A 129 -4.03 -29.50 -21.01
C ILE A 129 -3.55 -30.26 -22.25
N ALA A 130 -2.60 -31.18 -22.08
CA ALA A 130 -2.11 -31.99 -23.18
C ALA A 130 -3.20 -32.92 -23.74
N GLY A 131 -4.06 -33.50 -22.88
CA GLY A 131 -5.22 -34.29 -23.28
C GLY A 131 -6.25 -33.46 -24.06
N GLN A 132 -6.57 -32.27 -23.58
CA GLN A 132 -7.51 -31.33 -24.20
C GLN A 132 -7.02 -30.83 -25.57
N LEU A 133 -5.74 -30.51 -25.69
CA LEU A 133 -5.11 -30.13 -26.96
C LEU A 133 -5.11 -31.29 -27.97
N LYS A 134 -4.95 -32.54 -27.53
CA LYS A 134 -5.08 -33.70 -28.44
C LYS A 134 -6.52 -33.95 -28.89
N ALA A 135 -7.47 -33.70 -28.01
CA ALA A 135 -8.90 -33.85 -28.31
C ALA A 135 -9.43 -32.73 -29.21
N ASN A 136 -8.70 -31.62 -29.36
CA ASN A 136 -9.05 -30.45 -30.21
C ASN A 136 -10.50 -29.97 -30.00
N LYS A 137 -10.93 -29.87 -28.74
CA LYS A 137 -12.32 -29.50 -28.41
C LYS A 137 -12.51 -27.99 -28.40
N ASN A 138 -12.09 -27.35 -27.31
CA ASN A 138 -12.14 -25.88 -27.13
C ASN A 138 -10.74 -25.24 -27.14
N ASN A 139 -9.69 -26.06 -27.18
CA ASN A 139 -8.30 -25.65 -27.28
C ASN A 139 -7.73 -26.09 -28.63
N ASP A 140 -6.90 -25.25 -29.23
CA ASP A 140 -6.31 -25.47 -30.56
C ASP A 140 -4.78 -25.59 -30.46
N TRP A 141 -4.24 -26.56 -31.19
CA TRP A 141 -2.82 -26.68 -31.46
C TRP A 141 -2.62 -26.92 -32.96
N SER A 142 -1.74 -26.12 -33.56
CA SER A 142 -1.35 -26.32 -34.95
C SER A 142 0.07 -25.83 -35.23
N PRO A 143 0.76 -26.44 -36.22
CA PRO A 143 2.03 -25.92 -36.70
C PRO A 143 1.86 -24.54 -37.34
N LEU A 144 2.86 -23.68 -37.14
CA LEU A 144 3.03 -22.42 -37.85
C LEU A 144 3.62 -22.66 -39.24
N GLU A 145 3.33 -21.78 -40.19
CA GLU A 145 3.88 -21.84 -41.55
C GLU A 145 5.34 -21.39 -41.58
N GLY A 146 5.71 -20.44 -40.72
CA GLY A 146 7.04 -19.89 -40.55
C GLY A 146 7.83 -20.51 -39.39
N ASP A 147 8.84 -19.77 -38.96
CA ASP A 147 9.75 -20.13 -37.87
C ASP A 147 9.31 -19.61 -36.50
N GLY A 148 8.15 -18.94 -36.42
CA GLY A 148 7.66 -18.35 -35.17
C GLY A 148 8.42 -17.10 -34.73
N ASP A 149 9.19 -16.46 -35.61
CA ASP A 149 9.72 -15.11 -35.36
C ASP A 149 8.54 -14.16 -35.08
N PHE A 150 8.64 -13.35 -34.02
CA PHE A 150 7.59 -12.42 -33.62
C PHE A 150 7.23 -11.38 -34.70
N ARG A 151 8.08 -11.23 -35.72
CA ARG A 151 7.90 -10.33 -36.86
C ARG A 151 7.19 -11.00 -38.04
N SER A 152 7.02 -12.32 -38.01
CA SER A 152 6.30 -13.06 -39.04
C SER A 152 4.84 -12.61 -39.10
N PRO A 153 4.21 -12.57 -40.30
CA PRO A 153 2.81 -12.16 -40.44
C PRO A 153 1.86 -12.96 -39.54
N GLU A 154 2.06 -14.28 -39.44
CA GLU A 154 1.27 -15.17 -38.58
C GLU A 154 1.39 -14.84 -37.08
N CYS A 155 2.59 -14.51 -36.58
CA CYS A 155 2.75 -14.09 -35.18
C CYS A 155 2.18 -12.71 -34.93
N VAL A 156 2.24 -11.80 -35.91
CA VAL A 156 1.61 -10.48 -35.83
C VAL A 156 0.08 -10.60 -35.80
N GLU A 157 -0.52 -11.52 -36.56
CA GLU A 157 -1.96 -11.80 -36.50
C GLU A 157 -2.38 -12.33 -35.13
N LEU A 158 -1.58 -13.20 -34.52
CA LEU A 158 -1.82 -13.69 -33.15
C LEU A 158 -1.65 -12.58 -32.11
N LEU A 159 -0.63 -11.73 -32.26
CA LEU A 159 -0.44 -10.52 -31.43
C LEU A 159 -1.67 -9.61 -31.51
N GLN A 160 -2.24 -9.41 -32.70
CA GLN A 160 -3.41 -8.56 -32.89
C GLN A 160 -4.63 -9.05 -32.12
N GLN A 161 -4.80 -10.36 -31.97
CA GLN A 161 -5.90 -10.98 -31.20
C GLN A 161 -5.77 -10.84 -29.68
N ALA A 162 -4.56 -10.56 -29.18
CA ALA A 162 -4.30 -10.46 -27.76
C ALA A 162 -4.55 -9.07 -27.19
N ASP A 163 -4.95 -8.99 -25.93
CA ASP A 163 -5.06 -7.74 -25.17
C ASP A 163 -3.75 -7.40 -24.47
N ILE A 164 -3.07 -8.43 -23.93
CA ILE A 164 -1.88 -8.30 -23.10
C ILE A 164 -0.77 -9.23 -23.59
N VAL A 165 0.45 -8.73 -23.71
CA VAL A 165 1.66 -9.50 -24.06
C VAL A 165 2.53 -9.71 -22.84
N ILE A 166 2.84 -10.97 -22.49
CA ILE A 166 3.62 -11.28 -21.28
C ILE A 166 4.70 -12.30 -21.59
N THR A 167 5.97 -11.88 -21.59
CA THR A 167 7.07 -12.75 -22.00
C THR A 167 8.47 -12.27 -21.57
N ASN A 168 9.49 -13.10 -21.82
CA ASN A 168 10.90 -12.74 -21.82
C ASN A 168 11.40 -12.59 -23.28
N PRO A 169 11.33 -11.39 -23.88
CA PRO A 169 11.72 -11.19 -25.26
C PRO A 169 13.25 -11.32 -25.45
N PRO A 170 13.72 -11.62 -26.68
CA PRO A 170 15.14 -11.65 -26.98
C PRO A 170 15.80 -10.28 -26.71
N PHE A 171 16.77 -10.23 -25.79
CA PHE A 171 17.41 -8.97 -25.39
C PHE A 171 18.10 -8.23 -26.53
N SER A 172 18.57 -8.96 -27.55
CA SER A 172 19.18 -8.40 -28.76
C SER A 172 18.19 -7.64 -29.64
N LEU A 173 16.91 -8.00 -29.61
CA LEU A 173 15.82 -7.40 -30.40
C LEU A 173 14.83 -6.61 -29.54
N PHE A 174 15.16 -6.33 -28.27
CA PHE A 174 14.26 -5.69 -27.31
C PHE A 174 13.64 -4.37 -27.81
N ARG A 175 14.43 -3.52 -28.49
CA ARG A 175 13.93 -2.24 -29.04
C ARG A 175 12.87 -2.44 -30.13
N GLU A 176 13.12 -3.39 -31.03
CA GLU A 176 12.20 -3.73 -32.12
C GLU A 176 10.93 -4.40 -31.58
N TYR A 177 11.09 -5.29 -30.59
CA TYR A 177 9.98 -5.96 -29.91
C TYR A 177 9.06 -4.96 -29.18
N VAL A 178 9.63 -4.06 -28.36
CA VAL A 178 8.84 -3.02 -27.66
C VAL A 178 8.14 -2.10 -28.66
N LYS A 179 8.84 -1.71 -29.74
CA LYS A 179 8.22 -0.91 -30.79
C LYS A 179 6.98 -1.59 -31.38
N GLN A 180 7.08 -2.88 -31.72
CA GLN A 180 5.97 -3.63 -32.31
C GLN A 180 4.76 -3.68 -31.36
N ILE A 181 4.94 -4.09 -30.10
CA ILE A 181 3.80 -4.22 -29.16
C ILE A 181 3.17 -2.86 -28.82
N VAL A 182 3.95 -1.78 -28.81
CA VAL A 182 3.46 -0.41 -28.61
C VAL A 182 2.71 0.09 -29.84
N ASP A 183 3.22 -0.13 -31.05
CA ASP A 183 2.55 0.24 -32.31
C ASP A 183 1.20 -0.49 -32.47
N HIS A 184 1.09 -1.71 -31.94
CA HIS A 184 -0.17 -2.48 -31.88
C HIS A 184 -1.04 -2.16 -30.65
N ASN A 185 -0.70 -1.11 -29.87
CA ASN A 185 -1.45 -0.64 -28.70
C ASN A 185 -1.71 -1.73 -27.64
N LYS A 186 -0.76 -2.64 -27.45
CA LYS A 186 -0.92 -3.74 -26.49
C LYS A 186 -0.59 -3.30 -25.08
N LYS A 187 -1.30 -3.87 -24.11
CA LYS A 187 -0.79 -3.93 -22.75
C LYS A 187 0.32 -4.97 -22.69
N PHE A 188 1.33 -4.78 -21.84
CA PHE A 188 2.42 -5.73 -21.77
C PHE A 188 3.12 -5.74 -20.41
N LEU A 189 3.74 -6.88 -20.12
CA LEU A 189 4.69 -7.10 -19.03
C LEU A 189 5.83 -7.97 -19.55
N ILE A 190 7.01 -7.38 -19.72
CA ILE A 190 8.15 -8.04 -20.34
C ILE A 190 9.44 -7.89 -19.54
N ILE A 191 10.35 -8.83 -19.71
CA ILE A 191 11.68 -8.75 -19.08
C ILE A 191 12.66 -8.05 -20.01
N GLY A 192 13.49 -7.17 -19.45
CA GLY A 192 14.55 -6.51 -20.19
C GLY A 192 15.76 -6.20 -19.33
N ASN A 193 16.81 -5.68 -19.97
CA ASN A 193 17.96 -5.15 -19.26
C ASN A 193 17.73 -3.68 -18.89
N MET A 194 18.14 -3.27 -17.69
CA MET A 194 18.03 -1.90 -17.16
C MET A 194 18.68 -0.85 -18.07
N ASN A 195 19.70 -1.22 -18.86
CA ASN A 195 20.29 -0.30 -19.84
C ASN A 195 19.27 0.15 -20.91
N ALA A 196 18.23 -0.66 -21.16
CA ALA A 196 17.19 -0.35 -22.12
C ALA A 196 16.38 0.91 -21.76
N ILE A 197 16.34 1.31 -20.49
CA ILE A 197 15.74 2.56 -20.03
C ILE A 197 16.28 3.76 -20.84
N THR A 198 17.57 3.73 -21.20
CA THR A 198 18.24 4.85 -21.86
C THR A 198 18.10 4.84 -23.39
N TYR A 199 17.42 3.84 -23.95
CA TYR A 199 17.28 3.72 -25.40
C TYR A 199 16.33 4.79 -25.95
N LYS A 200 16.63 5.26 -27.17
CA LYS A 200 15.89 6.35 -27.84
C LYS A 200 14.40 6.03 -28.03
N GLU A 201 14.05 4.76 -28.15
CA GLU A 201 12.67 4.29 -28.34
C GLU A 201 11.95 4.00 -27.01
N ILE A 202 12.68 3.91 -25.90
CA ILE A 202 12.14 3.49 -24.59
C ILE A 202 11.96 4.68 -23.66
N PHE A 203 13.00 5.53 -23.52
CA PHE A 203 12.93 6.66 -22.59
C PHE A 203 11.76 7.63 -22.89
N PRO A 204 11.44 7.97 -24.15
CA PRO A 204 10.28 8.80 -24.44
C PRO A 204 8.97 8.21 -23.90
N LEU A 205 8.80 6.88 -23.99
CA LEU A 205 7.61 6.22 -23.44
C LEU A 205 7.56 6.31 -21.90
N ILE A 206 8.72 6.27 -21.23
CA ILE A 206 8.81 6.49 -19.78
C ILE A 206 8.45 7.92 -19.41
N LYS A 207 9.03 8.89 -20.12
CA LYS A 207 8.77 10.32 -19.94
C LYS A 207 7.30 10.68 -20.16
N GLU A 208 6.67 10.12 -21.20
CA GLU A 208 5.25 10.28 -21.52
C GLU A 208 4.31 9.46 -20.62
N ASN A 209 4.85 8.77 -19.61
CA ASN A 209 4.08 7.91 -18.70
C ASN A 209 3.31 6.76 -19.39
N ARG A 210 3.80 6.28 -20.54
CA ARG A 210 3.22 5.18 -21.34
C ARG A 210 3.90 3.84 -21.13
N LEU A 211 5.06 3.82 -20.48
CA LEU A 211 5.85 2.64 -20.13
C LEU A 211 6.57 2.88 -18.80
N TRP A 212 6.66 1.87 -17.95
CA TRP A 212 7.36 1.93 -16.67
C TRP A 212 8.02 0.62 -16.29
N LEU A 213 8.75 0.64 -15.18
CA LEU A 213 9.36 -0.56 -14.61
C LEU A 213 8.31 -1.34 -13.81
N GLY A 214 8.42 -2.66 -13.81
CA GLY A 214 7.51 -3.51 -13.04
C GLY A 214 7.69 -3.39 -11.52
N ALA A 215 6.81 -4.05 -10.77
CA ALA A 215 6.69 -3.87 -9.34
C ALA A 215 7.86 -4.49 -8.56
N THR A 216 8.48 -5.55 -9.10
CA THR A 216 9.52 -6.34 -8.42
C THR A 216 10.84 -6.40 -9.20
N ASN A 217 11.87 -7.00 -8.58
CA ASN A 217 13.14 -7.35 -9.20
C ASN A 217 13.85 -6.23 -9.97
N PHE A 218 14.09 -5.10 -9.30
CA PHE A 218 14.90 -4.02 -9.85
C PHE A 218 16.37 -4.12 -9.47
N ASN A 219 17.24 -4.29 -10.47
CA ASN A 219 18.70 -4.22 -10.33
C ASN A 219 19.32 -5.21 -9.32
N THR A 220 18.56 -6.20 -8.86
CA THR A 220 19.03 -7.31 -8.02
C THR A 220 19.62 -8.44 -8.86
N GLY A 221 19.40 -8.44 -10.17
CA GLY A 221 19.84 -9.50 -11.08
C GLY A 221 19.04 -10.79 -10.89
N MET A 222 18.52 -11.32 -11.99
CA MET A 222 17.67 -12.52 -11.97
C MET A 222 18.49 -13.76 -12.30
N TYR A 223 18.14 -14.88 -11.66
CA TYR A 223 18.73 -16.18 -11.95
C TYR A 223 17.90 -16.87 -13.03
N PHE A 224 18.55 -17.22 -14.13
CA PHE A 224 17.94 -17.95 -15.21
C PHE A 224 18.49 -19.36 -15.26
N LYS A 225 17.65 -20.34 -15.61
CA LYS A 225 18.17 -21.68 -15.95
C LYS A 225 18.94 -21.59 -17.25
N VAL A 226 20.06 -22.31 -17.32
CA VAL A 226 20.92 -22.39 -18.50
C VAL A 226 21.12 -23.85 -18.91
N PRO A 227 21.38 -24.14 -20.19
CA PRO A 227 21.64 -25.51 -20.66
C PRO A 227 22.82 -26.19 -19.94
N ASP A 228 22.81 -27.52 -19.89
CA ASP A 228 23.87 -28.29 -19.22
C ASP A 228 25.27 -28.03 -19.81
N ASN A 229 25.36 -27.76 -21.12
CA ASN A 229 26.59 -27.41 -21.82
C ASN A 229 27.03 -25.94 -21.64
N PHE A 230 26.29 -25.11 -20.90
CA PHE A 230 26.59 -23.68 -20.73
C PHE A 230 27.97 -23.48 -20.07
N THR A 231 28.83 -22.67 -20.68
CA THR A 231 30.17 -22.41 -20.13
C THR A 231 30.18 -21.08 -19.37
N TYR A 232 30.48 -21.14 -18.06
CA TYR A 232 30.67 -19.93 -17.26
C TYR A 232 32.01 -19.28 -17.56
N ALA A 233 32.03 -17.95 -17.65
CA ALA A 233 33.29 -17.20 -17.63
C ALA A 233 34.06 -17.47 -16.33
N GLN A 234 35.40 -17.50 -16.40
CA GLN A 234 36.24 -17.70 -15.22
C GLN A 234 35.99 -16.66 -14.12
N THR A 235 35.54 -15.46 -14.51
CA THR A 235 35.21 -14.35 -13.63
C THR A 235 33.82 -14.44 -12.98
N TYR A 236 33.02 -15.47 -13.29
CA TYR A 236 31.66 -15.63 -12.77
C TYR A 236 31.67 -16.13 -11.31
N LYS A 237 31.18 -15.28 -10.41
CA LYS A 237 31.24 -15.46 -8.94
C LYS A 237 29.91 -15.82 -8.27
N PHE A 238 28.83 -15.96 -9.04
CA PHE A 238 27.51 -16.25 -8.48
C PHE A 238 27.24 -17.75 -8.43
N GLU A 239 26.17 -18.11 -7.73
CA GLU A 239 25.67 -19.47 -7.65
C GLU A 239 25.43 -20.06 -9.04
N ARG A 240 25.82 -21.33 -9.22
CA ARG A 240 25.78 -22.05 -10.51
C ARG A 240 24.72 -23.16 -10.53
N MET A 241 24.15 -23.51 -9.39
CA MET A 241 23.16 -24.58 -9.24
C MET A 241 22.04 -24.12 -8.30
N ARG A 242 20.79 -24.32 -8.68
CA ARG A 242 19.60 -24.17 -7.82
C ARG A 242 18.60 -25.29 -8.12
N ASP A 243 18.08 -25.92 -7.09
CA ASP A 243 17.11 -27.04 -7.21
C ASP A 243 17.58 -28.14 -8.17
N GLY A 244 18.88 -28.48 -8.11
CA GLY A 244 19.50 -29.48 -8.98
C GLY A 244 19.67 -29.07 -10.44
N LYS A 245 19.32 -27.83 -10.83
CA LYS A 245 19.46 -27.31 -12.19
C LYS A 245 20.54 -26.23 -12.28
N LYS A 246 21.21 -26.18 -13.43
CA LYS A 246 22.27 -25.20 -13.72
C LYS A 246 21.67 -23.81 -13.95
N VAL A 247 22.24 -22.78 -13.31
CA VAL A 247 21.70 -21.41 -13.36
C VAL A 247 22.76 -20.34 -13.60
N SER A 248 22.36 -19.23 -14.23
CA SER A 248 23.19 -18.02 -14.41
C SER A 248 22.45 -16.77 -13.94
N ARG A 249 23.12 -15.93 -13.13
CA ARG A 249 22.61 -14.64 -12.68
C ARG A 249 22.97 -13.58 -13.71
N VAL A 250 21.96 -12.97 -14.31
CA VAL A 250 22.14 -11.85 -15.23
C VAL A 250 21.93 -10.56 -14.43
N PRO A 251 22.98 -9.73 -14.23
CA PRO A 251 22.85 -8.48 -13.50
C PRO A 251 22.04 -7.45 -14.29
N GLY A 252 21.35 -6.56 -13.57
CA GLY A 252 20.62 -5.45 -14.19
C GLY A 252 19.44 -5.88 -15.06
N VAL A 253 18.83 -7.04 -14.80
CA VAL A 253 17.53 -7.41 -15.37
C VAL A 253 16.41 -6.79 -14.54
N CYS A 254 15.36 -6.32 -15.21
CA CYS A 254 14.14 -5.79 -14.60
C CYS A 254 12.92 -6.01 -15.51
N TRP A 255 11.73 -5.87 -14.94
CA TRP A 255 10.46 -5.86 -15.67
C TRP A 255 10.20 -4.49 -16.29
N PHE A 256 9.61 -4.49 -17.48
CA PHE A 256 9.08 -3.33 -18.19
C PHE A 256 7.61 -3.59 -18.52
N THR A 257 6.75 -2.62 -18.26
CA THR A 257 5.30 -2.79 -18.32
C THR A 257 4.58 -1.50 -18.66
N ASN A 258 3.32 -1.61 -19.08
CA ASN A 258 2.35 -0.52 -19.08
C ASN A 258 1.02 -0.94 -18.40
N LEU A 259 1.08 -2.03 -17.61
CA LEU A 259 0.07 -2.45 -16.64
C LEU A 259 0.31 -1.71 -15.32
N ASP A 260 -0.76 -1.22 -14.71
CA ASP A 260 -0.64 -0.37 -13.54
C ASP A 260 -0.43 -1.17 -12.25
N HIS A 261 0.31 -0.62 -11.29
CA HIS A 261 0.61 -1.33 -10.04
C HIS A 261 0.82 -0.38 -8.86
N GLY A 262 0.42 -0.81 -7.66
CA GLY A 262 0.37 0.05 -6.47
C GLY A 262 1.70 0.72 -6.12
N ARG A 263 2.83 0.03 -6.31
CA ARG A 263 4.17 0.59 -6.02
C ARG A 263 4.47 1.90 -6.75
N ARG A 264 3.90 2.12 -7.93
CA ARG A 264 4.14 3.33 -8.72
C ARG A 264 3.44 4.56 -8.16
N HIS A 265 2.40 4.37 -7.35
CA HIS A 265 1.65 5.44 -6.71
C HIS A 265 2.11 5.72 -5.28
N GLN A 266 3.19 5.07 -4.83
CA GLN A 266 3.75 5.29 -3.50
C GLN A 266 4.68 6.50 -3.52
N PRO A 267 4.35 7.60 -2.83
CA PRO A 267 5.24 8.74 -2.72
C PRO A 267 6.51 8.34 -1.97
N LEU A 268 7.65 8.79 -2.47
CA LEU A 268 8.95 8.63 -1.83
C LEU A 268 9.06 9.58 -0.63
N PRO A 269 9.37 9.10 0.59
CA PRO A 269 9.63 9.97 1.72
C PRO A 269 10.92 10.77 1.51
N LEU A 270 10.83 12.11 1.64
CA LEU A 270 11.93 13.03 1.38
C LEU A 270 12.27 13.84 2.64
N MET A 271 13.55 14.18 2.78
CA MET A 271 14.03 15.20 3.72
C MET A 271 14.23 16.51 2.97
N ASN A 272 14.14 17.64 3.66
CA ASN A 272 14.60 18.91 3.08
C ASN A 272 16.13 18.91 2.90
N MET A 273 16.68 19.89 2.16
CA MET A 273 18.12 19.99 1.89
C MET A 273 18.96 20.07 3.18
N ALA A 274 18.49 20.84 4.17
CA ALA A 274 19.20 21.04 5.44
C ALA A 274 19.29 19.74 6.25
N ASP A 275 18.18 19.00 6.36
CA ASP A 275 18.09 17.72 7.05
C ASP A 275 18.90 16.65 6.32
N ASN A 276 18.90 16.63 4.99
CA ASN A 276 19.80 15.78 4.21
C ASN A 276 21.27 16.07 4.55
N ARG A 277 21.66 17.35 4.64
CA ARG A 277 23.03 17.75 5.05
C ARG A 277 23.36 17.43 6.50
N LYS A 278 22.38 17.12 7.35
CA LYS A 278 22.58 16.80 8.77
C LYS A 278 22.53 15.30 9.08
N PHE A 279 21.65 14.55 8.43
CA PHE A 279 21.34 13.17 8.79
C PHE A 279 21.69 12.15 7.71
N ASN A 280 21.78 12.56 6.44
CA ASN A 280 22.07 11.65 5.35
C ASN A 280 23.58 11.47 5.18
N LYS A 281 24.14 10.38 5.75
CA LYS A 281 25.58 10.04 5.73
C LYS A 281 26.25 10.16 4.35
N LYS A 282 25.50 9.90 3.28
CA LYS A 282 26.03 9.98 1.91
C LYS A 282 26.00 11.40 1.33
N VAL A 283 25.16 12.31 1.85
CA VAL A 283 25.14 13.74 1.50
C VAL A 283 26.13 14.53 2.35
N ILE A 284 26.24 14.22 3.63
CA ILE A 284 27.19 14.85 4.57
C ILE A 284 28.62 14.79 4.02
N ASN A 285 29.01 13.63 3.51
CA ASN A 285 30.35 13.38 2.97
C ASN A 285 30.46 13.62 1.46
N SER A 286 29.48 14.30 0.85
CA SER A 286 29.47 14.54 -0.60
C SER A 286 29.71 16.01 -0.91
N ASP A 287 30.83 16.26 -1.57
CA ASP A 287 31.18 17.59 -2.08
C ASP A 287 30.30 17.98 -3.28
N THR A 288 29.80 17.01 -4.04
CA THR A 288 29.05 17.22 -5.28
C THR A 288 27.53 17.31 -5.11
N ALA A 289 26.97 16.78 -4.01
CA ALA A 289 25.54 16.84 -3.76
C ALA A 289 25.05 18.28 -3.81
N TYR A 290 23.95 18.52 -4.51
CA TYR A 290 23.29 19.82 -4.69
C TYR A 290 24.10 20.89 -5.41
N GLN A 291 25.28 20.57 -5.95
CA GLN A 291 25.98 21.49 -6.83
C GLN A 291 25.20 21.64 -8.14
N LYS A 292 25.17 22.86 -8.68
CA LYS A 292 24.59 23.11 -10.00
C LYS A 292 25.52 22.60 -11.10
N TYR A 293 24.96 21.99 -12.14
CA TYR A 293 25.77 21.60 -13.30
C TYR A 293 26.25 22.81 -14.10
N ASP A 294 27.41 22.69 -14.72
CA ASP A 294 27.99 23.75 -15.54
C ASP A 294 27.22 23.94 -16.86
N ASN A 295 26.62 22.86 -17.37
CA ASN A 295 26.00 22.79 -18.69
C ASN A 295 24.50 22.41 -18.68
N TYR A 296 23.88 22.31 -17.50
CA TYR A 296 22.44 22.06 -17.33
C TYR A 296 21.88 22.97 -16.24
N ASN A 297 20.67 23.50 -16.41
CA ASN A 297 19.99 24.25 -15.35
C ASN A 297 19.36 23.30 -14.31
N ALA A 298 20.18 22.47 -13.68
CA ALA A 298 19.76 21.51 -12.68
C ALA A 298 20.84 21.31 -11.61
N ILE A 299 20.46 20.79 -10.45
CA ILE A 299 21.40 20.38 -9.40
C ILE A 299 21.72 18.89 -9.46
N GLU A 300 22.91 18.51 -9.02
CA GLU A 300 23.31 17.10 -8.87
C GLU A 300 22.66 16.48 -7.63
N VAL A 301 21.86 15.44 -7.84
CA VAL A 301 21.34 14.59 -6.78
C VAL A 301 21.96 13.19 -6.94
N PRO A 302 23.02 12.87 -6.18
CA PRO A 302 23.86 11.71 -6.48
C PRO A 302 23.18 10.36 -6.26
N PHE A 303 22.11 10.31 -5.46
CA PHE A 303 21.32 9.11 -5.21
C PHE A 303 19.90 9.45 -4.77
N THR A 304 18.95 8.53 -4.95
CA THR A 304 17.52 8.75 -4.72
C THR A 304 17.17 9.29 -3.33
N LYS A 305 17.82 8.82 -2.26
CA LYS A 305 17.57 9.31 -0.89
C LYS A 305 18.06 10.75 -0.64
N ALA A 306 18.81 11.35 -1.56
CA ALA A 306 19.24 12.73 -1.46
C ALA A 306 18.27 13.71 -2.14
N ILE A 307 17.19 13.24 -2.76
CA ILE A 307 16.21 14.13 -3.37
C ILE A 307 15.62 15.02 -2.26
N PRO A 308 15.75 16.35 -2.35
CA PRO A 308 15.22 17.26 -1.35
C PRO A 308 13.72 17.52 -1.56
N SER A 309 12.97 17.68 -0.48
CA SER A 309 11.53 18.01 -0.52
C SER A 309 11.26 19.49 -0.84
N ASP A 310 12.25 20.36 -0.65
CA ASP A 310 12.14 21.82 -0.60
C ASP A 310 12.87 22.53 -1.76
N TYR A 311 13.15 21.83 -2.86
CA TYR A 311 13.81 22.40 -4.02
C TYR A 311 12.91 22.38 -5.26
N ASP A 312 12.42 23.56 -5.67
CA ASP A 312 11.45 23.71 -6.76
C ASP A 312 12.08 23.64 -8.16
N GLY A 313 13.41 23.66 -8.25
CA GLY A 313 14.15 23.61 -9.51
C GLY A 313 14.29 22.19 -10.07
N ILE A 314 14.96 22.09 -11.22
CA ILE A 314 15.25 20.80 -11.85
C ILE A 314 16.40 20.09 -11.11
N MET A 315 16.23 18.80 -10.89
CA MET A 315 17.19 17.93 -10.22
C MET A 315 17.66 16.84 -11.17
N GLY A 316 18.96 16.63 -11.28
CA GLY A 316 19.53 15.48 -11.98
C GLY A 316 19.69 14.31 -11.03
N VAL A 317 18.83 13.30 -11.15
CA VAL A 317 18.82 12.07 -10.33
C VAL A 317 19.42 10.88 -11.10
N PRO A 318 19.95 9.83 -10.44
CA PRO A 318 20.43 8.64 -11.15
C PRO A 318 19.30 7.91 -11.87
N ILE A 319 19.61 7.19 -12.97
CA ILE A 319 18.63 6.37 -13.70
C ILE A 319 17.94 5.34 -12.79
N SER A 320 18.67 4.83 -11.78
CA SER A 320 18.12 3.90 -10.79
C SER A 320 17.00 4.48 -9.93
N PHE A 321 16.71 5.78 -10.02
CA PHE A 321 15.58 6.42 -9.38
C PHE A 321 14.24 5.87 -9.89
N LEU A 322 14.15 5.41 -11.15
CA LEU A 322 12.88 4.99 -11.75
C LEU A 322 12.17 3.85 -11.00
N ASP A 323 12.91 3.03 -10.25
CA ASP A 323 12.36 2.01 -9.35
C ASP A 323 11.50 2.58 -8.19
N LYS A 324 11.62 3.89 -7.95
CA LYS A 324 10.90 4.65 -6.92
C LYS A 324 10.17 5.85 -7.49
N TYR A 325 10.02 5.90 -8.80
CA TYR A 325 9.35 7.00 -9.47
C TYR A 325 7.84 6.88 -9.25
N SER A 326 7.24 7.94 -8.70
CA SER A 326 5.80 8.15 -8.68
C SER A 326 5.43 9.35 -9.56
N PRO A 327 4.52 9.17 -10.55
CA PRO A 327 4.03 10.24 -11.41
C PRO A 327 3.10 11.24 -10.70
N GLU A 328 2.65 10.93 -9.49
CA GLU A 328 1.92 11.83 -8.60
C GLU A 328 2.88 12.81 -7.89
N GLN A 329 4.06 12.33 -7.50
CA GLN A 329 5.05 13.13 -6.79
C GLN A 329 5.98 13.92 -7.72
N PHE A 330 6.38 13.34 -8.85
CA PHE A 330 7.41 13.92 -9.69
C PHE A 330 7.04 13.96 -11.18
N GLU A 331 7.59 14.96 -11.86
CA GLU A 331 7.56 15.12 -13.30
C GLU A 331 8.95 14.83 -13.88
N ILE A 332 9.01 13.92 -14.86
CA ILE A 332 10.25 13.67 -15.63
C ILE A 332 10.32 14.70 -16.75
N ILE A 333 11.30 15.61 -16.65
CA ILE A 333 11.52 16.66 -17.64
C ILE A 333 12.28 16.09 -18.85
N ASP A 334 13.40 15.39 -18.61
CA ASP A 334 14.20 14.77 -19.66
C ASP A 334 15.24 13.80 -19.08
N MET A 335 16.18 13.33 -19.90
CA MET A 335 17.39 12.63 -19.46
C MET A 335 18.63 13.16 -20.17
N CYS A 336 19.70 13.38 -19.42
CA CYS A 336 21.00 13.73 -19.95
C CYS A 336 21.60 12.53 -20.73
N SER A 337 22.17 12.79 -21.90
CA SER A 337 22.67 11.74 -22.80
C SER A 337 23.70 10.80 -22.15
N SER A 338 23.62 9.50 -22.47
CA SER A 338 24.69 8.52 -22.21
C SER A 338 25.83 8.71 -23.22
N ALA A 339 27.09 8.47 -22.82
CA ALA A 339 28.24 8.75 -23.70
C ALA A 339 28.18 7.94 -25.00
N GLY A 340 28.15 8.61 -26.15
CA GLY A 340 28.24 7.97 -27.47
C GLY A 340 27.56 8.68 -28.64
N GLY A 341 26.92 9.84 -28.45
CA GLY A 341 26.34 10.63 -29.55
C GLY A 341 27.37 11.54 -30.24
N SER A 342 27.39 11.52 -31.57
CA SER A 342 28.36 12.21 -32.43
C SER A 342 28.28 13.73 -32.28
N THR A 343 29.44 14.38 -32.11
CA THR A 343 29.61 15.83 -32.06
C THR A 343 29.65 16.44 -33.47
N THR A 344 28.50 16.76 -34.07
CA THR A 344 28.43 17.67 -35.24
C THR A 344 27.08 18.38 -35.31
N GLY A 345 26.89 19.41 -34.49
CA GLY A 345 25.73 20.29 -34.62
C GLY A 345 25.81 21.48 -33.67
N THR A 346 25.63 22.68 -34.19
CA THR A 346 25.31 23.88 -33.37
C THR A 346 23.96 23.66 -32.71
N VAL A 347 23.92 23.88 -31.40
CA VAL A 347 22.77 23.54 -30.57
C VAL A 347 22.24 24.79 -29.89
N THR A 348 20.98 25.10 -30.17
CA THR A 348 20.18 26.05 -29.40
C THR A 348 19.69 25.36 -28.12
N PRO A 349 19.94 25.92 -26.93
CA PRO A 349 19.30 25.47 -25.71
C PRO A 349 17.78 25.55 -25.87
N ASN A 350 17.04 24.53 -25.41
CA ASN A 350 15.60 24.72 -25.22
C ASN A 350 15.33 25.69 -24.04
N GLU A 351 14.06 25.99 -23.77
CA GLU A 351 13.62 26.91 -22.71
C GLU A 351 14.16 26.58 -21.30
N TYR A 352 14.68 25.36 -21.08
CA TYR A 352 15.28 24.90 -19.83
C TYR A 352 16.82 24.94 -19.83
N GLY A 353 17.44 25.51 -20.86
CA GLY A 353 18.89 25.52 -21.03
C GLY A 353 19.47 24.18 -21.50
N LEU A 354 18.63 23.24 -21.97
CA LEU A 354 19.10 21.95 -22.45
C LEU A 354 19.69 22.13 -23.84
N SER A 355 21.01 22.10 -23.93
CA SER A 355 21.67 21.91 -25.21
C SER A 355 21.29 20.50 -25.70
N ILE A 356 20.60 20.40 -26.83
CA ILE A 356 20.39 19.20 -27.66
C ILE A 356 21.71 18.45 -28.02
N SER A 357 22.89 18.97 -27.66
CA SER A 357 24.16 18.27 -27.90
C SER A 357 24.38 17.22 -26.82
N ASP A 358 24.61 15.98 -27.28
CA ASP A 358 24.89 14.74 -26.54
C ASP A 358 26.06 14.83 -25.53
N LYS A 359 25.95 15.70 -24.52
CA LYS A 359 26.97 15.91 -23.48
C LYS A 359 26.43 15.49 -22.12
N ARG A 360 27.22 14.64 -21.44
CA ARG A 360 27.00 14.29 -20.03
C ARG A 360 26.97 15.57 -19.17
N PRO A 361 26.28 15.57 -18.02
CA PRO A 361 26.33 16.70 -17.11
C PRO A 361 27.75 16.92 -16.61
N LEU A 362 28.13 18.19 -16.46
CA LEU A 362 29.44 18.63 -16.00
C LEU A 362 29.31 19.21 -14.59
N LEU A 363 30.18 18.77 -13.68
CA LEU A 363 30.39 19.40 -12.38
C LEU A 363 31.84 19.82 -12.27
N GLY A 364 32.10 21.12 -12.21
CA GLY A 364 33.47 21.65 -12.14
C GLY A 364 34.33 21.17 -13.33
N GLY A 365 33.75 21.13 -14.53
CA GLY A 365 34.37 20.69 -15.77
C GLY A 365 34.51 19.16 -15.94
N LYS A 366 34.03 18.34 -14.99
CA LYS A 366 34.12 16.87 -15.06
C LYS A 366 32.78 16.25 -15.42
N ASN A 367 32.80 15.32 -16.38
CA ASN A 367 31.61 14.53 -16.77
C ASN A 367 31.11 13.65 -15.61
N THR A 368 29.81 13.71 -15.34
CA THR A 368 29.10 12.78 -14.45
C THR A 368 28.51 11.60 -15.24
N TYR A 369 27.82 10.69 -14.56
CA TYR A 369 27.00 9.66 -15.22
C TYR A 369 25.74 10.28 -15.83
N ALA A 370 25.03 9.54 -16.69
CA ALA A 370 23.72 9.99 -17.18
C ALA A 370 22.74 10.19 -16.02
N ARG A 371 21.93 11.25 -16.12
CA ARG A 371 21.00 11.70 -15.09
C ARG A 371 19.61 11.88 -15.70
N ILE A 372 18.58 11.50 -14.95
CA ILE A 372 17.19 11.86 -15.28
C ILE A 372 16.96 13.25 -14.68
N LEU A 373 16.46 14.17 -15.49
CA LEU A 373 16.06 15.50 -15.07
C LEU A 373 14.64 15.43 -14.55
N LEU A 374 14.49 15.76 -13.29
CA LEU A 374 13.28 15.57 -12.50
C LEU A 374 12.86 16.90 -11.89
N LYS A 375 11.57 17.12 -11.75
CA LYS A 375 10.99 18.22 -10.98
C LYS A 375 9.90 17.68 -10.05
N HIS A 376 9.68 18.32 -8.92
CA HIS A 376 8.47 18.07 -8.13
C HIS A 376 7.23 18.46 -8.94
N LYS A 377 6.19 17.64 -8.87
CA LYS A 377 4.90 18.01 -9.42
C LYS A 377 4.27 19.03 -8.46
N ASN A 378 3.95 20.22 -8.97
CA ASN A 378 3.23 21.24 -8.20
C ASN A 378 1.83 20.68 -7.87
N GLY A 379 1.70 20.03 -6.71
CA GLY A 379 0.51 19.27 -6.32
C GLY A 379 0.63 18.43 -5.05
N ILE A 380 1.82 18.27 -4.48
CA ILE A 380 1.99 17.72 -3.11
C ILE A 380 3.00 18.59 -2.35
N SER A 381 2.72 19.88 -2.20
CA SER A 381 3.13 20.52 -0.96
C SER A 381 2.08 20.10 0.05
N MET A 382 2.40 19.10 0.89
CA MET A 382 1.76 19.05 2.20
C MET A 382 1.84 20.48 2.75
N ASN A 383 0.71 21.08 3.12
CA ASN A 383 0.76 22.43 3.64
C ASN A 383 1.69 22.43 4.86
N GLU A 384 2.35 23.54 5.15
CA GLU A 384 3.32 23.62 6.25
C GLU A 384 2.71 23.10 7.57
N SER A 385 1.41 23.32 7.78
CA SER A 385 0.61 22.77 8.87
C SER A 385 0.61 21.23 8.92
N ASP A 386 0.47 20.58 7.76
CA ASP A 386 0.35 19.12 7.64
C ASP A 386 1.70 18.46 7.88
N VAL A 387 2.79 19.09 7.39
CA VAL A 387 4.16 18.66 7.67
C VAL A 387 4.49 18.77 9.16
N ILE A 388 4.09 19.88 9.80
CA ILE A 388 4.30 20.09 11.24
C ILE A 388 3.49 19.07 12.06
N GLY A 389 2.22 18.86 11.71
CA GLY A 389 1.37 17.88 12.39
C GLY A 389 1.89 16.45 12.27
N LEU A 390 2.31 16.05 11.07
CA LEU A 390 2.88 14.71 10.84
C LEU A 390 4.20 14.53 11.61
N LYS A 391 5.09 15.53 11.61
CA LYS A 391 6.35 15.48 12.38
C LYS A 391 6.09 15.31 13.87
N LYS A 392 5.13 16.06 14.42
CA LYS A 392 4.80 15.98 15.84
C LYS A 392 4.12 14.67 16.22
N LEU A 393 3.30 14.10 15.34
CA LEU A 393 2.75 12.76 15.51
C LEU A 393 3.86 11.71 15.57
N VAL A 394 4.80 11.72 14.62
CA VAL A 394 5.96 10.82 14.60
C VAL A 394 6.77 10.95 15.90
N GLU A 395 7.05 12.16 16.35
CA GLU A 395 7.81 12.41 17.58
C GLU A 395 7.08 11.86 18.81
N THR A 396 5.78 12.15 18.94
CA THR A 396 4.94 11.69 20.06
C THR A 396 4.91 10.16 20.14
N VAL A 397 4.69 9.50 19.00
CA VAL A 397 4.70 8.03 18.89
C VAL A 397 6.09 7.47 19.21
N SER A 398 7.15 8.11 18.70
CA SER A 398 8.53 7.69 18.99
C SER A 398 8.87 7.76 20.46
N ASN A 399 8.45 8.83 21.13
CA ASN A 399 8.65 9.04 22.56
C ASN A 399 7.92 8.00 23.40
N GLY A 400 6.69 7.62 23.00
CA GLY A 400 5.91 6.59 23.68
C GLY A 400 6.44 5.17 23.51
N LEU A 401 7.02 4.85 22.34
CA LEU A 401 7.58 3.52 22.04
C LEU A 401 9.05 3.36 22.44
N GLY A 402 9.78 4.46 22.65
CA GLY A 402 11.21 4.44 22.91
C GLY A 402 12.08 4.11 21.68
N VAL A 403 11.53 4.17 20.47
CA VAL A 403 12.21 3.93 19.18
C VAL A 403 11.74 4.93 18.11
N LEU A 404 12.54 5.16 17.05
CA LEU A 404 12.18 6.09 15.97
C LEU A 404 10.93 5.61 15.20
N GLY A 405 9.82 6.32 15.37
CA GLY A 405 8.48 6.05 14.80
C GLY A 405 8.35 6.23 13.28
N ASN A 406 9.42 6.61 12.57
CA ASN A 406 9.42 6.76 11.12
C ASN A 406 9.03 5.48 10.35
N HIS A 407 9.13 4.31 10.97
CA HIS A 407 8.79 3.03 10.33
C HIS A 407 7.27 2.76 10.29
N PHE A 408 6.45 3.33 11.19
CA PHE A 408 5.01 3.01 11.28
C PHE A 408 4.23 3.47 10.04
N PHE A 409 4.58 4.61 9.46
CA PHE A 409 3.88 5.17 8.30
C PHE A 409 4.25 4.53 6.95
N GLU A 410 5.10 3.50 6.94
CA GLU A 410 5.50 2.77 5.71
C GLU A 410 4.63 1.53 5.44
N PHE A 411 3.70 1.16 6.33
CA PHE A 411 3.05 -0.15 6.28
C PHE A 411 1.56 -0.10 5.94
N ASP A 412 1.17 -0.90 4.95
CA ASP A 412 -0.23 -1.21 4.64
C ASP A 412 -0.81 -2.13 5.73
N VAL A 413 -1.82 -1.66 6.45
CA VAL A 413 -2.54 -2.39 7.50
C VAL A 413 -3.07 -3.75 7.01
N LYS A 414 -3.50 -3.85 5.74
CA LYS A 414 -3.96 -5.11 5.13
C LYS A 414 -2.80 -6.08 4.90
N LYS A 415 -1.62 -5.55 4.57
CA LYS A 415 -0.38 -6.33 4.43
C LYS A 415 0.10 -6.85 5.78
N ILE A 416 0.07 -6.06 6.85
CA ILE A 416 0.42 -6.55 8.21
C ILE A 416 -0.54 -7.64 8.68
N LYS A 417 -1.87 -7.48 8.46
CA LYS A 417 -2.85 -8.53 8.81
C LYS A 417 -2.59 -9.86 8.06
N ARG A 418 -2.23 -9.81 6.77
CA ARG A 418 -1.94 -11.01 5.96
C ARG A 418 -0.57 -11.60 6.25
N THR A 419 0.47 -10.77 6.34
CA THR A 419 1.85 -11.18 6.63
C THR A 419 1.99 -11.66 8.07
N GLY A 420 1.37 -11.01 9.05
CA GLY A 420 1.36 -11.47 10.45
C GLY A 420 0.62 -12.79 10.63
N ASN A 421 -0.53 -12.99 9.97
CA ASN A 421 -1.23 -14.28 9.99
C ASN A 421 -0.44 -15.37 9.27
N ALA A 422 0.16 -15.08 8.10
CA ALA A 422 0.96 -16.04 7.35
C ALA A 422 2.28 -16.40 8.06
N GLU A 423 2.97 -15.42 8.65
CA GLU A 423 4.20 -15.64 9.43
C GLU A 423 3.91 -16.37 10.73
N ALA A 424 2.79 -16.09 11.40
CA ALA A 424 2.36 -16.85 12.56
C ALA A 424 2.02 -18.31 12.21
N GLU A 425 1.39 -18.56 11.06
CA GLU A 425 1.04 -19.91 10.62
C GLU A 425 2.27 -20.70 10.15
N VAL A 426 3.22 -20.05 9.46
CA VAL A 426 4.53 -20.65 9.10
C VAL A 426 5.37 -20.93 10.33
N GLU A 427 5.38 -20.02 11.31
CA GLU A 427 6.12 -20.25 12.54
C GLU A 427 5.49 -21.37 13.36
N LYS A 428 4.15 -21.40 13.46
CA LYS A 428 3.37 -22.50 14.04
C LYS A 428 3.68 -23.85 13.38
N GLU A 429 3.79 -23.91 12.06
CA GLU A 429 4.21 -25.13 11.35
C GLU A 429 5.66 -25.55 11.64
N LYS A 430 6.60 -24.60 11.68
CA LYS A 430 8.01 -24.87 12.04
C LYS A 430 8.15 -25.40 13.47
N ILE A 431 7.30 -24.89 14.35
CA ILE A 431 7.22 -25.24 15.76
C ILE A 431 6.61 -26.63 15.94
N ILE A 432 5.53 -26.95 15.22
CA ILE A 432 4.92 -28.29 15.19
C ILE A 432 5.94 -29.33 14.71
N LYS A 433 6.70 -29.01 13.65
CA LYS A 433 7.79 -29.87 13.15
C LYS A 433 8.96 -30.06 14.13
N ARG A 434 9.21 -29.11 15.04
CA ARG A 434 10.25 -29.24 16.09
C ARG A 434 9.75 -29.99 17.32
N ALA A 435 8.44 -30.11 17.51
CA ALA A 435 7.81 -30.76 18.66
C ALA A 435 7.73 -32.29 18.54
N GLU A 436 8.03 -32.87 17.37
CA GLU A 436 8.02 -34.33 17.12
C GLU A 436 9.12 -35.13 17.85
N GLY A 437 9.66 -34.64 18.98
CA GLY A 437 10.75 -35.29 19.71
C GLY A 437 10.74 -35.20 21.24
N ASN A 438 9.86 -34.42 21.89
CA ASN A 438 9.69 -34.43 23.36
C ASN A 438 8.42 -33.66 23.77
N ALA A 439 7.35 -34.38 24.09
CA ALA A 439 5.99 -33.88 23.88
C ALA A 439 5.38 -32.99 24.99
N ALA A 440 5.89 -32.97 26.24
CA ALA A 440 5.14 -32.32 27.34
C ALA A 440 5.62 -30.90 27.72
N SER A 441 6.93 -30.70 27.90
CA SER A 441 7.50 -29.40 28.31
C SER A 441 7.79 -28.48 27.13
N LEU A 442 8.18 -29.05 25.99
CA LEU A 442 8.43 -28.31 24.75
C LEU A 442 7.12 -27.71 24.21
N GLU A 443 5.99 -28.40 24.35
CA GLU A 443 4.68 -27.98 23.84
C GLU A 443 4.09 -26.74 24.56
N ILE A 444 4.40 -26.53 25.85
CA ILE A 444 3.96 -25.33 26.60
C ILE A 444 4.81 -24.12 26.23
N MET A 445 6.14 -24.26 26.21
CA MET A 445 7.05 -23.18 25.82
C MET A 445 6.78 -22.72 24.39
N THR A 446 6.55 -23.68 23.51
CA THR A 446 6.24 -23.47 22.11
C THR A 446 4.89 -22.76 21.90
N ARG A 447 3.85 -23.12 22.66
CA ARG A 447 2.57 -22.38 22.69
C ARG A 447 2.71 -20.97 23.25
N ALA A 448 3.58 -20.78 24.26
CA ALA A 448 3.85 -19.48 24.85
C ALA A 448 4.57 -18.54 23.85
N GLU A 449 5.57 -19.03 23.13
CA GLU A 449 6.30 -18.27 22.11
C GLU A 449 5.40 -17.83 20.95
N VAL A 450 4.58 -18.75 20.41
CA VAL A 450 3.60 -18.41 19.36
C VAL A 450 2.58 -17.39 19.88
N ARG A 451 2.07 -17.57 21.10
CA ARG A 451 1.12 -16.64 21.72
C ARG A 451 1.73 -15.24 21.87
N VAL A 452 2.99 -15.15 22.31
CA VAL A 452 3.69 -13.86 22.44
C VAL A 452 3.81 -13.17 21.07
N LYS A 453 4.21 -13.89 20.02
CA LYS A 453 4.30 -13.33 18.67
C LYS A 453 2.93 -12.86 18.14
N LEU A 454 1.88 -13.66 18.29
CA LEU A 454 0.52 -13.29 17.88
C LEU A 454 0.02 -12.05 18.60
N ILE A 455 0.26 -11.95 19.91
CA ILE A 455 -0.09 -10.76 20.69
C ILE A 455 0.67 -9.53 20.15
N GLN A 456 1.98 -9.65 19.91
CA GLN A 456 2.79 -8.55 19.36
C GLN A 456 2.31 -8.08 17.97
N TYR A 457 1.92 -9.01 17.08
CA TYR A 457 1.34 -8.63 15.79
C TYR A 457 0.02 -7.90 15.95
N GLN A 458 -0.86 -8.39 16.82
CA GLN A 458 -2.15 -7.73 17.07
C GLN A 458 -1.96 -6.35 17.71
N GLU A 459 -1.04 -6.23 18.66
CA GLU A 459 -0.64 -4.96 19.28
C GLU A 459 -0.15 -3.96 18.22
N GLN A 460 0.68 -4.42 17.29
CA GLN A 460 1.15 -3.58 16.17
C GLN A 460 -0.01 -3.12 15.29
N ILE A 461 -0.91 -4.04 14.87
CA ILE A 461 -2.09 -3.70 14.05
C ILE A 461 -2.95 -2.64 14.74
N ASN A 462 -3.16 -2.77 16.05
CA ASN A 462 -3.95 -1.82 16.83
C ASN A 462 -3.33 -0.41 16.80
N LEU A 463 -2.01 -0.31 16.99
CA LEU A 463 -1.28 0.95 16.90
C LEU A 463 -1.38 1.58 15.50
N GLU A 464 -1.17 0.80 14.44
CA GLU A 464 -1.22 1.30 13.06
C GLU A 464 -2.59 1.89 12.71
N ASN A 465 -3.68 1.21 13.11
CA ASN A 465 -5.04 1.72 12.90
C ASN A 465 -5.25 3.08 13.59
N ILE A 466 -4.81 3.19 14.85
CA ILE A 466 -4.98 4.41 15.65
C ILE A 466 -4.14 5.56 15.07
N PHE A 467 -2.92 5.28 14.64
CA PHE A 467 -2.03 6.29 14.05
C PHE A 467 -2.52 6.77 12.69
N ALA A 468 -3.03 5.85 11.86
CA ALA A 468 -3.66 6.21 10.59
C ALA A 468 -4.85 7.15 10.80
N GLY A 469 -5.79 6.78 11.70
CA GLY A 469 -6.93 7.65 12.03
C GLY A 469 -6.50 9.00 12.61
N SER A 470 -5.45 9.03 13.44
CA SER A 470 -4.93 10.27 14.02
C SER A 470 -4.32 11.18 12.97
N LYS A 471 -3.60 10.61 11.99
CA LYS A 471 -2.99 11.33 10.88
C LYS A 471 -4.06 12.06 10.06
N ASP A 472 -5.13 11.36 9.70
CA ASP A 472 -6.23 11.93 8.91
C ASP A 472 -6.89 13.11 9.65
N LEU A 473 -7.03 13.02 10.98
CA LEU A 473 -7.59 14.09 11.81
C LEU A 473 -6.69 15.34 11.96
N LEU A 474 -5.39 15.19 11.72
CA LEU A 474 -4.42 16.29 11.80
C LEU A 474 -4.31 17.10 10.50
N GLU A 475 -4.81 16.58 9.38
CA GLU A 475 -4.73 17.24 8.08
C GLU A 475 -5.45 18.60 8.10
N GLY A 476 -4.76 19.64 7.63
CA GLY A 476 -5.23 21.02 7.61
C GLY A 476 -5.38 21.68 8.99
N LYS A 477 -4.92 21.05 10.08
CA LYS A 477 -5.04 21.60 11.44
C LYS A 477 -3.78 22.37 11.85
N LYS A 478 -3.97 23.48 12.57
CA LYS A 478 -2.87 24.20 13.21
C LYS A 478 -2.45 23.46 14.49
N VAL A 479 -1.19 23.09 14.56
CA VAL A 479 -0.62 22.30 15.67
C VAL A 479 0.26 23.19 16.55
N SER A 480 0.19 23.00 17.87
CA SER A 480 1.03 23.70 18.84
C SER A 480 2.51 23.29 18.73
N ASP A 481 3.45 24.21 18.99
CA ASP A 481 4.88 23.91 19.02
C ASP A 481 5.33 23.23 20.33
N ILE A 482 4.47 23.20 21.35
CA ILE A 482 4.76 22.56 22.65
C ILE A 482 4.83 21.04 22.44
N PRO A 483 5.85 20.31 22.91
CA PRO A 483 5.91 18.85 22.77
C PRO A 483 4.82 18.17 23.63
N VAL A 484 4.37 16.99 23.19
CA VAL A 484 3.51 16.12 24.01
C VAL A 484 4.35 15.53 25.14
N ASP A 485 3.75 15.44 26.34
CA ASP A 485 4.43 14.88 27.50
C ASP A 485 4.86 13.42 27.26
N LYS A 486 6.06 13.07 27.70
CA LYS A 486 6.65 11.76 27.44
C LYS A 486 5.95 10.66 28.23
N ASP A 487 5.62 10.91 29.49
CA ASP A 487 4.94 9.91 30.34
C ASP A 487 3.51 9.68 29.85
N TRP A 488 2.85 10.73 29.40
CA TRP A 488 1.57 10.64 28.69
C TRP A 488 1.70 9.78 27.42
N SER A 489 2.70 10.05 26.59
CA SER A 489 2.93 9.30 25.34
C SER A 489 3.15 7.81 25.62
N MET A 490 3.98 7.47 26.60
CA MET A 490 4.22 6.07 27.00
C MET A 490 2.95 5.40 27.51
N ARG A 491 2.17 6.09 28.36
CA ARG A 491 0.91 5.56 28.89
C ARG A 491 -0.13 5.36 27.79
N PHE A 492 -0.25 6.31 26.88
CA PHE A 492 -1.16 6.22 25.74
C PHE A 492 -0.83 5.00 24.86
N ILE A 493 0.43 4.81 24.51
CA ILE A 493 0.88 3.66 23.69
C ILE A 493 0.59 2.32 24.37
N ASP A 494 0.86 2.21 25.67
CA ASP A 494 0.58 0.98 26.44
C ASP A 494 -0.91 0.61 26.43
N ILE A 495 -1.78 1.62 26.41
CA ILE A 495 -3.23 1.42 26.28
C ILE A 495 -3.60 1.08 24.83
N ALA A 496 -3.14 1.88 23.88
CA ALA A 496 -3.50 1.79 22.47
C ALA A 496 -3.19 0.42 21.85
N LYS A 497 -2.03 -0.17 22.18
CA LYS A 497 -1.66 -1.50 21.69
C LYS A 497 -2.65 -2.59 22.15
N GLY A 498 -3.30 -2.43 23.30
CA GLY A 498 -4.24 -3.40 23.85
C GLY A 498 -5.66 -3.33 23.29
N VAL A 499 -5.99 -2.32 22.47
CA VAL A 499 -7.35 -2.06 22.01
C VAL A 499 -7.54 -2.51 20.56
N SER A 500 -8.32 -3.58 20.36
CA SER A 500 -8.65 -4.12 19.03
C SER A 500 -9.99 -3.70 18.45
N LYS A 501 -10.88 -3.10 19.27
CA LYS A 501 -12.23 -2.68 18.84
C LYS A 501 -12.16 -1.39 18.05
N GLU A 502 -12.69 -1.39 16.83
CA GLU A 502 -12.59 -0.26 15.89
C GLU A 502 -13.20 1.03 16.44
N GLU A 503 -14.33 0.94 17.16
CA GLU A 503 -15.00 2.13 17.72
C GLU A 503 -14.12 2.83 18.79
N ILE A 504 -13.41 2.04 19.60
CA ILE A 504 -12.51 2.58 20.63
C ILE A 504 -11.20 3.06 20.00
N GLN A 505 -10.71 2.39 18.95
CA GLN A 505 -9.56 2.86 18.17
C GLN A 505 -9.84 4.24 17.56
N ALA A 506 -11.06 4.49 17.08
CA ALA A 506 -11.46 5.81 16.58
C ALA A 506 -11.44 6.90 17.68
N VAL A 507 -11.88 6.58 18.90
CA VAL A 507 -11.78 7.48 20.07
C VAL A 507 -10.32 7.77 20.40
N LEU A 508 -9.48 6.73 20.47
CA LEU A 508 -8.05 6.88 20.75
C LEU A 508 -7.34 7.69 19.66
N SER A 509 -7.77 7.57 18.42
CA SER A 509 -7.25 8.37 17.29
C SER A 509 -7.51 9.86 17.51
N GLN A 510 -8.73 10.22 17.95
CA GLN A 510 -9.07 11.60 18.27
C GLN A 510 -8.32 12.13 19.50
N VAL A 511 -8.20 11.31 20.55
CA VAL A 511 -7.46 11.66 21.77
C VAL A 511 -6.00 11.98 21.41
N LEU A 512 -5.36 11.12 20.62
CA LEU A 512 -3.98 11.35 20.17
C LEU A 512 -3.87 12.61 19.30
N ALA A 513 -4.72 12.75 18.28
CA ALA A 513 -4.71 13.92 17.40
C ALA A 513 -4.90 15.23 18.17
N ARG A 514 -5.82 15.27 19.13
CA ARG A 514 -6.10 16.48 19.93
C ARG A 514 -5.01 16.77 20.94
N GLU A 515 -4.41 15.75 21.55
CA GLU A 515 -3.23 15.93 22.41
C GLU A 515 -2.05 16.50 21.60
N ILE A 516 -1.88 16.06 20.35
CA ILE A 516 -0.86 16.60 19.43
C ILE A 516 -1.17 18.06 19.08
N ILE A 517 -2.42 18.37 18.71
CA ILE A 517 -2.86 19.74 18.40
C ILE A 517 -2.61 20.66 19.59
N ARG A 518 -2.99 20.23 20.79
CA ARG A 518 -2.89 20.98 22.05
C ARG A 518 -2.45 20.05 23.19
N PRO A 519 -1.17 20.02 23.54
CA PRO A 519 -0.69 19.20 24.66
C PRO A 519 -1.35 19.56 25.99
N ASN A 520 -1.44 18.59 26.89
CA ASN A 520 -2.19 18.61 28.15
C ASN A 520 -3.71 18.74 27.96
N SER A 521 -4.25 18.23 26.85
CA SER A 521 -5.70 18.18 26.63
C SER A 521 -6.35 17.01 27.36
N TYR A 522 -5.63 15.92 27.58
CA TYR A 522 -6.12 14.74 28.28
C TYR A 522 -5.23 14.36 29.46
N SER A 523 -5.83 14.17 30.63
CA SER A 523 -5.11 13.71 31.80
C SER A 523 -4.79 12.20 31.74
N LEU A 524 -3.76 11.76 32.48
CA LEU A 524 -3.47 10.33 32.63
C LEU A 524 -4.65 9.52 33.20
N LYS A 525 -5.50 10.16 34.02
CA LYS A 525 -6.72 9.54 34.55
C LYS A 525 -7.73 9.26 33.44
N THR A 526 -7.83 10.15 32.46
CA THR A 526 -8.67 9.94 31.27
C THR A 526 -8.14 8.79 30.41
N LEU A 527 -6.82 8.65 30.28
CA LEU A 527 -6.22 7.49 29.61
C LEU A 527 -6.54 6.17 30.32
N GLU A 528 -6.34 6.09 31.64
CA GLU A 528 -6.67 4.89 32.43
C GLU A 528 -8.15 4.53 32.36
N PHE A 529 -9.02 5.54 32.24
CA PHE A 529 -10.44 5.32 32.00
C PHE A 529 -10.68 4.66 30.62
N LEU A 530 -10.10 5.21 29.55
CA LEU A 530 -10.24 4.69 28.18
C LEU A 530 -9.75 3.25 28.03
N LYS A 531 -8.74 2.85 28.82
CA LYS A 531 -8.21 1.49 28.85
C LYS A 531 -9.27 0.42 29.12
N ASN A 532 -10.25 0.73 29.96
CA ASN A 532 -11.27 -0.23 30.41
C ASN A 532 -12.62 -0.04 29.72
N LEU A 533 -12.71 0.86 28.74
CA LEU A 533 -13.96 1.20 28.10
C LEU A 533 -14.51 0.02 27.28
N THR A 534 -15.73 -0.41 27.54
CA THR A 534 -16.42 -1.38 26.68
C THR A 534 -17.24 -0.69 25.59
N LYS A 535 -17.74 -1.44 24.60
CA LYS A 535 -18.64 -0.90 23.57
C LYS A 535 -19.96 -0.40 24.17
N ALA A 536 -20.47 -1.10 25.19
CA ALA A 536 -21.67 -0.68 25.90
C ALA A 536 -21.41 0.62 26.65
N ASP A 537 -20.29 0.71 27.38
CA ASP A 537 -19.89 1.94 28.08
C ASP A 537 -19.71 3.09 27.10
N PHE A 538 -19.04 2.86 25.97
CA PHE A 538 -18.86 3.87 24.93
C PHE A 538 -20.19 4.41 24.37
N LEU A 539 -21.11 3.52 23.97
CA LEU A 539 -22.40 3.92 23.42
C LEU A 539 -23.24 4.69 24.45
N PHE A 540 -23.22 4.21 25.69
CA PHE A 540 -23.91 4.85 26.79
C PHE A 540 -23.32 6.23 27.09
N MET A 541 -22.00 6.32 27.19
CA MET A 541 -21.28 7.57 27.43
C MET A 541 -21.53 8.57 26.33
N ARG A 542 -21.54 8.14 25.07
CA ARG A 542 -21.88 9.01 23.95
C ARG A 542 -23.24 9.67 24.20
N ARG A 543 -24.27 8.90 24.58
CA ARG A 543 -25.60 9.46 24.93
C ARG A 543 -25.54 10.43 26.10
N LEU A 544 -24.94 10.03 27.22
CA LEU A 544 -24.85 10.86 28.43
C LEU A 544 -24.09 12.17 28.18
N LEU A 545 -22.99 12.09 27.42
CA LEU A 545 -22.11 13.22 27.15
C LEU A 545 -22.62 14.14 26.06
N ILE A 546 -23.44 13.64 25.12
CA ILE A 546 -24.21 14.48 24.20
C ILE A 546 -25.12 15.41 25.00
N ILE A 547 -25.84 14.88 25.99
CA ILE A 547 -26.75 15.67 26.85
C ILE A 547 -25.94 16.65 27.73
N SER A 548 -24.69 16.34 28.09
CA SER A 548 -23.84 17.16 28.97
C SER A 548 -22.95 18.20 28.28
N SER A 549 -22.70 18.04 26.99
CA SER A 549 -21.76 18.84 26.18
C SER A 549 -22.09 20.34 26.12
N ILE A 550 -23.25 20.75 26.62
CA ILE A 550 -23.80 22.09 26.41
C ILE A 550 -23.69 23.00 27.66
N SER A 551 -23.72 22.46 28.88
CA SER A 551 -23.65 23.26 30.13
C SER A 551 -22.71 22.69 31.19
N GLN A 552 -22.04 21.56 30.92
CA GLN A 552 -21.26 20.77 31.90
C GLN A 552 -22.09 20.28 33.11
N VAL A 553 -23.42 20.48 33.08
CA VAL A 553 -24.41 20.14 34.11
C VAL A 553 -25.61 19.47 33.43
N VAL A 554 -25.85 18.20 33.70
CA VAL A 554 -26.95 17.44 33.09
C VAL A 554 -28.10 17.33 34.07
N TYR A 555 -29.31 17.65 33.62
CA TYR A 555 -30.51 17.30 34.38
C TYR A 555 -30.78 15.81 34.25
N ILE A 556 -30.74 15.12 35.38
CA ILE A 556 -31.05 13.69 35.49
C ILE A 556 -31.84 13.49 36.77
N ASP A 557 -33.13 13.23 36.61
CA ASP A 557 -34.01 12.79 37.68
C ASP A 557 -34.12 11.27 37.70
N LYS A 558 -34.17 10.71 38.91
CA LYS A 558 -34.26 9.26 39.07
C LYS A 558 -35.56 8.71 38.50
N ASP A 559 -36.68 9.38 38.75
CA ASP A 559 -37.98 8.90 38.29
C ASP A 559 -38.04 8.89 36.76
N ASP A 560 -37.40 9.84 36.09
CA ASP A 560 -37.35 9.91 34.63
C ASP A 560 -36.58 8.72 34.04
N CYS A 561 -35.38 8.46 34.54
CA CYS A 561 -34.59 7.31 34.10
C CYS A 561 -35.34 5.98 34.33
N ASP A 562 -35.99 5.82 35.47
CA ASP A 562 -36.62 4.55 35.84
C ASP A 562 -37.99 4.34 35.15
N ASN A 563 -38.67 5.40 34.72
CA ASN A 563 -39.94 5.33 33.97
C ASN A 563 -39.77 5.26 32.44
N GLY A 564 -38.54 5.08 31.95
CA GLY A 564 -38.27 4.88 30.52
C GLY A 564 -38.35 6.16 29.68
N PHE A 565 -38.25 7.33 30.32
CA PHE A 565 -38.06 8.60 29.62
C PHE A 565 -36.75 8.60 28.84
N PHE A 566 -35.72 8.05 29.47
CA PHE A 566 -34.43 7.80 28.85
C PHE A 566 -34.37 6.35 28.37
N ASP A 567 -33.53 6.10 27.37
CA ASP A 567 -33.15 4.75 26.98
C ASP A 567 -32.14 4.10 27.95
N PHE A 568 -32.01 4.68 29.15
CA PHE A 568 -31.16 4.24 30.25
C PHE A 568 -31.80 4.43 31.62
N LYS A 569 -31.37 3.63 32.60
CA LYS A 569 -31.87 3.65 33.98
C LYS A 569 -30.98 4.49 34.90
N TYR A 570 -31.50 4.86 36.06
CA TYR A 570 -30.71 5.63 37.02
C TYR A 570 -29.52 4.84 37.59
N THR A 571 -29.62 3.51 37.59
CA THR A 571 -28.50 2.59 37.92
C THR A 571 -27.31 2.79 36.99
N ASP A 572 -27.57 3.10 35.72
CA ASP A 572 -26.49 3.31 34.75
C ASP A 572 -25.77 4.64 35.03
N VAL A 573 -26.51 5.68 35.45
CA VAL A 573 -25.94 6.97 35.88
C VAL A 573 -25.07 6.81 37.13
N MET A 574 -25.46 5.95 38.07
CA MET A 574 -24.66 5.63 39.25
C MET A 574 -23.31 5.00 38.88
N MET A 575 -23.29 4.12 37.88
CA MET A 575 -22.04 3.56 37.37
C MET A 575 -21.07 4.65 36.87
N PHE A 576 -21.56 5.72 36.25
CA PHE A 576 -20.72 6.85 35.81
C PHE A 576 -20.19 7.72 36.94
N ILE A 577 -20.94 7.79 38.05
CA ILE A 577 -20.47 8.45 39.27
C ILE A 577 -19.36 7.61 39.90
N GLU A 578 -19.54 6.28 39.98
CA GLU A 578 -18.52 5.34 40.49
C GLU A 578 -17.26 5.33 39.63
N MET A 579 -17.41 5.42 38.30
CA MET A 579 -16.30 5.55 37.35
C MET A 579 -15.62 6.93 37.40
N GLY A 580 -16.16 7.89 38.15
CA GLY A 580 -15.58 9.22 38.31
C GLY A 580 -15.75 10.13 37.08
N ILE A 581 -16.69 9.83 36.18
CA ILE A 581 -17.05 10.67 35.03
C ILE A 581 -17.94 11.83 35.48
N CYS A 582 -18.85 11.53 36.40
CA CYS A 582 -19.81 12.48 36.93
C CYS A 582 -19.64 12.62 38.44
N ARG A 583 -20.01 13.78 38.97
CA ARG A 583 -20.17 13.99 40.41
C ARG A 583 -21.56 13.49 40.83
N PRO A 584 -21.69 12.94 42.04
CA PRO A 584 -22.98 12.52 42.57
C PRO A 584 -23.99 13.67 42.54
N ASN A 585 -25.26 13.29 42.37
CA ASN A 585 -26.39 14.19 42.19
C ASN A 585 -26.38 15.30 43.26
N ILE A 586 -26.24 16.55 42.81
CA ILE A 586 -26.35 17.72 43.67
C ILE A 586 -27.75 18.27 43.42
N ASN A 587 -28.58 18.37 44.46
CA ASN A 587 -29.86 19.07 44.34
C ASN A 587 -29.56 20.54 43.98
N SER A 588 -29.85 20.92 42.74
CA SER A 588 -29.82 22.31 42.33
C SER A 588 -31.15 22.94 42.70
N ASN A 589 -31.08 23.93 43.59
CA ASN A 589 -32.24 24.68 44.04
C ASN A 589 -32.22 26.05 43.38
N ILE A 590 -33.25 26.36 42.61
CA ILE A 590 -33.54 27.75 42.25
C ILE A 590 -34.39 28.32 43.36
N LYS A 591 -33.81 29.17 44.22
CA LYS A 591 -34.54 29.84 45.31
C LYS A 591 -35.20 31.12 44.80
N TYR A 592 -36.51 31.24 45.03
CA TYR A 592 -37.32 32.41 44.69
C TYR A 592 -37.43 33.35 45.89
N ASN A 593 -36.34 33.96 46.33
CA ASN A 593 -36.40 34.89 47.46
C ASN A 593 -36.73 36.34 47.04
N ASP A 594 -36.82 36.65 45.74
CA ASP A 594 -37.01 38.02 45.23
C ASP A 594 -38.16 38.20 44.20
N PHE A 595 -39.08 37.22 44.02
CA PHE A 595 -40.06 37.26 42.92
C PHE A 595 -41.52 37.38 43.36
N THR A 596 -42.29 38.21 42.65
CA THR A 596 -43.74 38.34 42.80
C THR A 596 -44.48 37.23 42.06
N ARG A 597 -45.62 36.77 42.60
CA ARG A 597 -46.53 35.81 41.94
C ARG A 597 -46.87 36.31 40.53
N GLY A 598 -46.66 35.46 39.53
CA GLY A 598 -46.84 35.75 38.11
C GLY A 598 -45.57 36.16 37.37
N ALA A 599 -44.43 36.33 38.05
CA ALA A 599 -43.15 36.67 37.42
C ALA A 599 -42.73 35.62 36.40
N ILE A 600 -42.32 36.07 35.20
CA ILE A 600 -41.79 35.22 34.14
C ILE A 600 -40.27 35.36 34.10
N PHE A 601 -39.54 34.26 34.13
CA PHE A 601 -38.08 34.25 33.97
C PHE A 601 -37.64 33.26 32.92
N GLU A 602 -36.52 33.55 32.27
CA GLU A 602 -36.01 32.77 31.15
C GLU A 602 -34.66 32.16 31.53
N ILE A 603 -34.55 30.83 31.51
CA ILE A 603 -33.27 30.14 31.65
C ILE A 603 -32.81 29.75 30.27
N GLN A 604 -31.66 30.27 29.86
CA GLN A 604 -31.03 29.88 28.62
C GLN A 604 -30.45 28.47 28.77
N LEU A 605 -30.89 27.57 27.90
CA LEU A 605 -30.54 26.15 27.96
C LEU A 605 -29.42 25.84 26.96
N PHE A 606 -29.55 26.28 25.70
CA PHE A 606 -28.51 26.13 24.66
C PHE A 606 -28.73 27.02 23.43
N ASN A 607 -27.67 27.47 22.74
CA ASN A 607 -27.76 28.26 21.51
C ASN A 607 -28.89 29.33 21.56
N ASN A 608 -29.93 29.18 20.72
CA ASN A 608 -31.11 30.05 20.65
C ASN A 608 -32.33 29.50 21.42
N PHE A 609 -32.16 28.43 22.18
CA PHE A 609 -33.21 27.79 22.96
C PHE A 609 -33.12 28.23 24.41
N SER A 610 -34.22 28.78 24.87
CA SER A 610 -34.39 29.30 26.20
C SER A 610 -35.76 28.86 26.72
N LYS A 611 -35.86 28.72 28.03
CA LYS A 611 -37.07 28.27 28.68
C LYS A 611 -37.62 29.36 29.55
N ARG A 612 -38.87 29.75 29.31
CA ARG A 612 -39.61 30.67 30.16
C ARG A 612 -40.37 29.92 31.26
N TYR A 613 -40.41 30.51 32.44
CA TYR A 613 -40.98 29.95 33.66
C TYR A 613 -41.89 31.00 34.28
N GLN A 614 -43.08 30.64 34.74
CA GLN A 614 -43.96 31.53 35.50
C GLN A 614 -44.09 31.08 36.96
N TYR A 615 -43.89 32.01 37.91
CA TYR A 615 -43.96 31.72 39.35
C TYR A 615 -45.39 31.77 39.89
N HIS A 616 -45.91 30.67 40.49
CA HIS A 616 -47.31 30.60 40.96
C HIS A 616 -47.54 30.77 42.47
N GLY A 617 -46.48 30.85 43.29
CA GLY A 617 -46.56 31.31 44.69
C GLY A 617 -46.60 30.26 45.80
N ASP A 618 -46.56 28.96 45.49
CA ASP A 618 -46.79 27.90 46.49
C ASP A 618 -45.50 27.28 47.08
N GLN A 619 -44.33 27.50 46.47
CA GLN A 619 -43.02 27.08 47.00
C GLN A 619 -41.94 28.13 46.75
N ASN A 620 -41.01 28.31 47.69
CA ASN A 620 -39.93 29.30 47.58
C ASN A 620 -38.69 28.77 46.84
N TYR A 621 -38.73 27.54 46.33
CA TYR A 621 -37.69 27.01 45.47
C TYR A 621 -38.20 25.88 44.57
N VAL A 622 -37.55 25.66 43.43
CA VAL A 622 -37.67 24.41 42.67
C VAL A 622 -36.35 23.66 42.81
N SER A 623 -36.42 22.41 43.28
CA SER A 623 -35.28 21.49 43.34
C SER A 623 -35.33 20.55 42.15
N PHE A 624 -34.20 20.36 41.49
CA PHE A 624 -34.05 19.37 40.44
C PHE A 624 -32.69 18.67 40.56
N GLY A 625 -32.69 17.37 40.27
CA GLY A 625 -31.48 16.55 40.30
C GLY A 625 -30.57 16.90 39.14
N VAL A 626 -29.32 17.26 39.42
CA VAL A 626 -28.31 17.46 38.38
C VAL A 626 -27.05 16.66 38.68
N ILE A 627 -26.45 16.14 37.61
CA ILE A 627 -25.09 15.62 37.65
C ILE A 627 -24.14 16.62 37.00
N GLN A 628 -22.94 16.77 37.56
CA GLN A 628 -21.91 17.63 36.99
C GLN A 628 -20.77 16.76 36.45
N LEU A 629 -20.26 17.08 35.27
CA LEU A 629 -19.08 16.39 34.75
C LEU A 629 -17.85 16.66 35.62
N THR A 630 -17.09 15.61 35.91
CA THR A 630 -15.73 15.75 36.43
C THR A 630 -14.79 16.22 35.31
N GLN A 631 -13.52 16.46 35.64
CA GLN A 631 -12.51 16.79 34.63
C GLN A 631 -12.40 15.69 33.55
N ILE A 632 -12.48 14.42 33.94
CA ILE A 632 -12.46 13.27 33.02
C ILE A 632 -13.67 13.34 32.08
N GLY A 633 -14.86 13.57 32.63
CA GLY A 633 -16.08 13.71 31.82
C GLY A 633 -15.99 14.85 30.81
N LYS A 634 -15.44 16.01 31.21
CA LYS A 634 -15.25 17.16 30.31
C LYS A 634 -14.26 16.86 29.18
N GLU A 635 -13.14 16.22 29.49
CA GLU A 635 -12.14 15.80 28.50
C GLU A 635 -12.76 14.82 27.49
N LEU A 636 -13.54 13.83 27.97
CA LEU A 636 -14.18 12.83 27.12
C LEU A 636 -15.32 13.37 26.26
N CYS A 637 -16.06 14.39 26.71
CA CYS A 637 -17.05 15.08 25.88
C CYS A 637 -16.45 15.58 24.57
N THR A 638 -15.17 15.94 24.58
CA THR A 638 -14.53 16.53 23.40
C THR A 638 -14.36 15.51 22.27
N VAL A 639 -14.25 14.21 22.55
CA VAL A 639 -13.92 13.16 21.56
C VAL A 639 -15.07 12.22 21.23
N LEU A 640 -16.17 12.29 21.97
CA LEU A 640 -17.32 11.39 21.81
C LEU A 640 -18.43 11.96 20.89
N ASP A 641 -18.30 13.21 20.43
CA ASP A 641 -19.20 13.86 19.46
C ASP A 641 -18.74 13.56 18.02
N LEU A 642 -19.09 12.37 17.53
CA LEU A 642 -18.43 11.79 16.35
C LEU A 642 -19.04 12.17 15.00
N ASP A 643 -20.31 12.57 14.91
CA ASP A 643 -20.97 12.61 13.58
C ASP A 643 -21.95 13.77 13.33
N GLY A 644 -22.22 14.66 14.30
CA GLY A 644 -23.21 15.75 14.12
C GLY A 644 -24.67 15.30 13.86
N ASN A 645 -24.92 13.99 13.75
CA ASN A 645 -26.24 13.34 13.65
C ASN A 645 -27.03 13.39 14.97
N ASP A 646 -26.41 13.86 16.05
CA ASP A 646 -26.96 13.81 17.40
C ASP A 646 -27.90 14.98 17.73
N LYS A 647 -28.19 15.86 16.76
CA LYS A 647 -29.17 16.96 16.90
C LYS A 647 -30.59 16.48 17.18
N GLN A 648 -31.03 15.39 16.56
CA GLN A 648 -32.38 14.85 16.78
C GLN A 648 -32.52 14.27 18.20
N LEU A 649 -31.49 13.55 18.67
CA LEU A 649 -31.45 12.99 20.02
C LEU A 649 -31.53 14.10 21.09
N GLN A 650 -30.87 15.24 20.83
CA GLN A 650 -30.96 16.44 21.67
C GLN A 650 -32.39 17.02 21.69
N ILE A 651 -33.04 17.14 20.52
CA ILE A 651 -34.43 17.63 20.42
C ILE A 651 -35.39 16.73 21.21
N ASP A 652 -35.28 15.42 21.03
CA ASP A 652 -36.16 14.42 21.67
C ASP A 652 -36.04 14.44 23.20
N TYR A 653 -34.83 14.63 23.73
CA TYR A 653 -34.58 14.81 25.17
C TYR A 653 -35.33 16.03 25.73
N PHE A 654 -35.29 17.17 25.03
CA PHE A 654 -35.91 18.41 25.52
C PHE A 654 -37.43 18.37 25.50
N GLU A 655 -38.04 17.80 24.45
CA GLU A 655 -39.49 17.62 24.39
C GLU A 655 -39.99 16.71 25.52
N SER A 656 -39.23 15.65 25.82
CA SER A 656 -39.53 14.77 26.94
C SER A 656 -39.46 15.56 28.26
N LEU A 657 -38.41 16.35 28.49
CA LEU A 657 -38.21 17.11 29.74
C LEU A 657 -39.33 18.12 29.97
N LYS A 658 -39.83 18.72 28.89
CA LYS A 658 -40.98 19.62 28.90
C LYS A 658 -42.25 18.89 29.38
N ILE A 659 -42.49 17.65 28.95
CA ILE A 659 -43.65 16.85 29.36
C ILE A 659 -43.59 16.51 30.86
N TYR A 660 -42.45 16.05 31.37
CA TYR A 660 -42.28 15.71 32.79
C TYR A 660 -42.56 16.90 33.71
N LEU A 661 -41.98 18.06 33.40
CA LEU A 661 -42.15 19.24 34.25
C LEU A 661 -43.60 19.75 34.26
N LYS A 662 -44.35 19.59 33.15
CA LYS A 662 -45.80 19.82 33.11
C LYS A 662 -46.54 18.83 34.03
N SER A 663 -46.16 17.55 34.02
CA SER A 663 -46.80 16.49 34.82
C SER A 663 -46.69 16.68 36.33
N LYS A 664 -45.65 17.36 36.82
CA LYS A 664 -45.47 17.64 38.25
C LYS A 664 -46.32 18.83 38.73
N ASN A 665 -47.14 19.44 37.86
CA ASN A 665 -48.04 20.57 38.17
C ASN A 665 -47.32 21.81 38.74
N ILE A 666 -46.03 21.95 38.47
CA ILE A 666 -45.23 23.02 39.06
C ILE A 666 -45.28 24.28 38.18
N ILE A 667 -45.32 24.16 36.84
CA ILE A 667 -45.11 25.28 35.88
C ILE A 667 -45.72 24.99 34.49
N GLU A 668 -46.22 26.01 33.78
CA GLU A 668 -46.63 25.96 32.36
C GLU A 668 -45.43 26.28 31.43
N ILE A 669 -45.24 25.51 30.34
CA ILE A 669 -44.02 25.55 29.49
C ILE A 669 -44.42 25.73 28.02
N GLU A 670 -43.97 26.83 27.42
CA GLU A 670 -44.02 27.11 25.97
C GLU A 670 -42.69 26.81 25.27
#